data_AF-A0A1Y3WA64-F1
#
_entry.id   AF-A0A1Y3WA64-F1
#
_cell.length_a   1.000
_cell.length_b   1.000
_cell.length_c   1.000
_cell.angle_alpha   90.00
_cell.angle_beta   90.00
_cell.angle_gamma   90.00
#
_symmetry.space_group_name_H-M   'P 1'
#
loop_
_entity.id
_entity.type
_entity.pdbx_description
1 polymer ?
#
loop_
_entity_poly.entity_id
_entity_poly.type
_entity_poly.pdbx_seq_one_letter_code
_entity_poly.pdbx_strand_id
1 'polypeptide(L)'
;MKRCMLLNALLWVLGVSAFAQTQGIAFETSRLWKKVVEKARGEGKLIFVDCYADWCGPCKQLASQVFTQKGVGEFFNRHFVNVQFNVEKDADGKANVAKWGVASLPTLVFIDPKTEQVIGKLVGAGDATWLVEGAKAVLDPAKRLDALAARYNAGEREPAFLLEFIKALGLAGMKAEVQQVVKEWLDGLSLDQLATPQMWPIIMQFENDPLSKTLLMVRDHLDRFYAIPLENQQAMVDATLMGAMVQTAMEFSTNPNLGIYEQERFNAFVDYLDQAKEGPGKTMAAVWLNTSQLARQGDWKRMLEAMREVERENIFPPQLYGPYFSFFMQALTQMKEQKAAVEAGLKWLDELIMKATGEDIVSYQTRAMMNAEKAALWQALGKSAEMKKAQKEMEKYVNLLKEGTAANVPNPTAQSQVQTPASLGKEVVLSYEFRQGTPVVKVVINGHTYYFLFDTCAGITCVSDKLVNTEKLVYRQTGQSMQGMDGQVVMAEIPELSLGELMVKDKQAAVMSEHNPIFVHLGVDGTIGANIINDYVVTIDSRNKTITFAGRADASITRWNKLELWNHVPLLSIKVQGKGEIHDVPALFDTGNGTGAIGLPSVEGFEQWTQAGIIGDVEEGVGFIGTMVGGMVKTDKLYRGLMTGLHLGDAVFEKMPIITGGVGYLLLCFRTTDLGVFTLDYPNGRYHFEPYADASVWEGDSRPVMTGAENGVLKIAAVWGKEARKKLAPQWTVIALDGKPLENVTLETPNIDELIRQHGAKIVTVRDTEGKEHVLPVRIFLS
;
A
#
# COMPACT_ATOMS: atom_id res chain seq x y z
N MET A 1 7.98 49.56 74.03
CA MET A 1 6.98 48.66 73.43
C MET A 1 6.83 48.94 71.93
N LYS A 2 7.86 48.64 71.11
CA LYS A 2 7.83 48.71 69.65
C LYS A 2 8.98 47.86 69.12
N ARG A 3 8.79 46.54 69.00
CA ARG A 3 9.74 45.65 68.27
C ARG A 3 9.24 44.23 67.98
N CYS A 4 8.03 43.84 68.35
CA CYS A 4 7.53 42.47 68.14
C CYS A 4 6.36 42.30 67.15
N MET A 5 5.97 43.35 66.39
CA MET A 5 4.81 43.26 65.47
C MET A 5 5.15 43.38 63.97
N LEU A 6 6.42 43.25 63.59
CA LEU A 6 6.82 43.31 62.16
C LEU A 6 7.31 41.98 61.58
N LEU A 7 7.37 40.89 62.38
CA LEU A 7 7.79 39.58 61.88
C LEU A 7 6.66 38.66 61.39
N ASN A 8 5.39 39.00 61.66
CA ASN A 8 4.23 38.17 61.23
C ASN A 8 3.51 38.67 59.96
N ALA A 9 3.95 39.79 59.37
CA ALA A 9 3.41 40.28 58.09
C ALA A 9 4.26 39.85 56.87
N LEU A 10 5.49 39.35 57.08
CA LEU A 10 6.36 38.88 56.00
C LEU A 10 6.16 37.40 55.64
N LEU A 11 5.31 36.68 56.39
CA LEU A 11 4.98 35.27 56.16
C LEU A 11 3.65 35.06 55.42
N TRP A 12 2.98 36.14 54.99
CA TRP A 12 1.70 36.10 54.24
C TRP A 12 1.79 36.61 52.80
N VAL A 13 3.00 36.86 52.28
CA VAL A 13 3.22 37.26 50.86
C VAL A 13 4.05 36.21 50.09
N LEU A 14 4.51 35.13 50.72
CA LEU A 14 5.22 34.02 50.03
C LEU A 14 4.30 32.92 49.48
N GLY A 15 2.98 33.16 49.42
CA GLY A 15 1.99 32.25 48.85
C GLY A 15 1.67 32.50 47.36
N VAL A 16 2.47 33.27 46.64
CA VAL A 16 2.35 33.34 45.18
C VAL A 16 3.12 32.17 44.60
N SER A 17 2.34 31.20 44.12
CA SER A 17 2.75 30.02 43.37
C SER A 17 3.99 30.30 42.51
N ALA A 18 5.10 29.68 42.86
CA ALA A 18 6.19 29.49 41.92
C ALA A 18 5.67 28.57 40.80
N PHE A 19 5.02 29.15 39.80
CA PHE A 19 4.95 28.52 38.49
C PHE A 19 6.38 28.49 37.99
N ALA A 20 7.06 27.37 38.19
CA ALA A 20 8.21 27.03 37.39
C ALA A 20 7.79 27.21 35.92
N GLN A 21 8.36 28.20 35.24
CA GLN A 21 8.20 28.34 33.80
C GLN A 21 8.93 27.15 33.17
N THR A 22 8.24 26.02 33.04
CA THR A 22 8.66 24.93 32.18
C THR A 22 8.82 25.51 30.78
N GLN A 23 10.00 25.37 30.18
CA GLN A 23 10.27 25.91 28.85
C GLN A 23 9.39 25.26 27.76
N GLY A 24 8.69 24.14 28.05
CA GLY A 24 7.81 23.42 27.12
C GLY A 24 6.58 22.79 27.78
N ILE A 25 5.95 21.83 27.09
CA ILE A 25 4.82 21.04 27.59
C ILE A 25 5.27 20.28 28.85
N ALA A 26 4.50 20.43 29.92
CA ALA A 26 4.69 19.72 31.18
C ALA A 26 3.92 18.40 31.12
N PHE A 27 4.64 17.32 30.80
CA PHE A 27 4.07 15.99 30.76
C PHE A 27 3.98 15.36 32.14
N GLU A 28 2.89 14.64 32.40
CA GLU A 28 2.70 13.84 33.61
C GLU A 28 3.80 12.77 33.72
N THR A 29 4.29 12.58 34.94
CA THR A 29 5.24 11.50 35.27
C THR A 29 4.55 10.15 35.42
N SER A 30 3.25 10.17 35.77
CA SER A 30 2.44 8.97 35.90
C SER A 30 2.05 8.43 34.52
N ARG A 31 2.51 7.22 34.20
CA ARG A 31 2.09 6.42 33.03
C ARG A 31 0.91 5.50 33.35
N LEU A 32 0.05 5.89 34.29
CA LEU A 32 -1.17 5.17 34.64
C LEU A 32 -2.39 5.94 34.16
N TRP A 33 -3.10 5.40 33.18
CA TRP A 33 -4.25 6.04 32.52
C TRP A 33 -5.30 6.48 33.53
N LYS A 34 -5.65 5.61 34.47
CA LYS A 34 -6.63 5.92 35.53
C LYS A 34 -6.25 7.17 36.33
N LYS A 35 -4.97 7.35 36.68
CA LYS A 35 -4.50 8.53 37.43
C LYS A 35 -4.53 9.80 36.58
N VAL A 36 -4.20 9.68 35.29
CA VAL A 36 -4.29 10.80 34.35
C VAL A 36 -5.74 11.27 34.21
N VAL A 37 -6.69 10.33 34.07
CA VAL A 37 -8.13 10.62 34.01
C VAL A 37 -8.63 11.27 35.30
N GLU A 38 -8.27 10.72 36.47
CA GLU A 38 -8.65 11.30 37.77
C GLU A 38 -8.14 12.73 37.94
N LYS A 39 -6.88 12.99 37.55
CA LYS A 39 -6.29 14.34 37.57
C LYS A 39 -7.01 15.28 36.61
N ALA A 40 -7.25 14.85 35.37
CA ALA A 40 -7.95 15.65 34.37
C ALA A 40 -9.38 16.01 34.78
N ARG A 41 -10.11 15.06 35.41
CA ARG A 41 -11.42 15.33 36.02
C ARG A 41 -11.32 16.34 37.17
N GLY A 42 -10.31 16.21 38.04
CA GLY A 42 -10.09 17.12 39.17
C GLY A 42 -9.70 18.55 38.74
N GLU A 43 -8.92 18.69 37.68
CA GLU A 43 -8.51 19.99 37.13
C GLU A 43 -9.52 20.59 36.15
N GLY A 44 -10.52 19.81 35.70
CA GLY A 44 -11.49 20.24 34.70
C GLY A 44 -10.87 20.47 33.31
N LYS A 45 -9.80 19.75 32.97
CA LYS A 45 -9.06 19.87 31.71
C LYS A 45 -9.25 18.63 30.84
N LEU A 46 -9.13 18.79 29.52
CA LEU A 46 -9.04 17.66 28.60
C LEU A 46 -7.70 16.92 28.76
N ILE A 47 -7.59 15.71 28.22
CA ILE A 47 -6.33 14.96 28.20
C ILE A 47 -5.71 15.09 26.82
N PHE A 48 -4.46 15.51 26.77
CA PHE A 48 -3.62 15.42 25.57
C PHE A 48 -2.69 14.22 25.73
N VAL A 49 -2.76 13.28 24.80
CA VAL A 49 -1.90 12.11 24.75
C VAL A 49 -0.99 12.20 23.54
N ASP A 50 0.31 12.26 23.79
CA ASP A 50 1.34 12.00 22.78
C ASP A 50 1.55 10.49 22.70
N CYS A 51 0.97 9.85 21.68
CA CYS A 51 1.24 8.45 21.37
C CYS A 51 2.52 8.40 20.54
N TYR A 52 3.57 7.84 21.14
CA TYR A 52 4.88 7.74 20.52
C TYR A 52 5.46 6.34 20.66
N ALA A 53 6.58 6.11 19.99
CA ALA A 53 7.44 4.98 20.25
C ALA A 53 8.91 5.41 20.18
N ASP A 54 9.81 4.66 20.82
CA ASP A 54 11.22 5.05 20.96
C ASP A 54 11.96 5.09 19.62
N TRP A 55 11.46 4.38 18.61
CA TRP A 55 11.99 4.34 17.24
C TRP A 55 11.40 5.46 16.36
N CYS A 56 10.32 6.11 16.78
CA CYS A 56 9.65 7.08 15.93
C CYS A 56 10.48 8.37 15.79
N GLY A 57 11.16 8.53 14.65
CA GLY A 57 11.98 9.69 14.31
C GLY A 57 11.20 11.01 14.36
N PRO A 58 10.04 11.11 13.68
CA PRO A 58 9.18 12.29 13.76
C PRO A 58 8.65 12.58 15.18
N CYS A 59 8.43 11.57 16.03
CA CYS A 59 8.05 11.77 17.43
C CYS A 59 9.17 12.46 18.22
N LYS A 60 10.42 12.03 18.02
CA LYS A 60 11.60 12.69 18.63
C LYS A 60 11.75 14.12 18.14
N GLN A 61 11.41 14.39 16.88
CA GLN A 61 11.41 15.75 16.34
C GLN A 61 10.38 16.62 17.06
N LEU A 62 9.13 16.17 17.22
CA LEU A 62 8.12 16.88 18.01
C LEU A 62 8.60 17.13 19.44
N ALA A 63 9.11 16.09 20.11
CA ALA A 63 9.58 16.20 21.50
C ALA A 63 10.73 17.18 21.69
N SER A 64 11.70 17.22 20.76
CA SER A 64 12.90 18.05 20.90
C SER A 64 12.76 19.46 20.32
N GLN A 65 11.94 19.65 19.28
CA GLN A 65 11.85 20.91 18.54
C GLN A 65 10.52 21.65 18.74
N VAL A 66 9.45 20.97 19.12
CA VAL A 66 8.09 21.56 19.19
C VAL A 66 7.59 21.60 20.63
N PHE A 67 7.57 20.47 21.34
CA PHE A 67 7.07 20.39 22.72
C PHE A 67 7.94 21.19 23.69
N THR A 68 9.19 21.45 23.36
CA THR A 68 10.14 22.27 24.15
C THR A 68 9.96 23.77 23.96
N GLN A 69 9.07 24.21 23.06
CA GLN A 69 8.85 25.64 22.82
C GLN A 69 7.95 26.26 23.87
N LYS A 70 8.32 27.44 24.36
CA LYS A 70 7.60 28.16 25.42
C LYS A 70 6.13 28.40 25.09
N GLY A 71 5.84 28.89 23.89
CA GLY A 71 4.46 29.19 23.47
C GLY A 71 3.58 27.95 23.40
N VAL A 72 4.14 26.81 22.97
CA VAL A 72 3.45 25.51 22.96
C VAL A 72 3.18 25.05 24.39
N GLY A 73 4.20 25.09 25.26
CA GLY A 73 4.06 24.73 26.67
C GLY A 73 3.00 25.55 27.41
N GLU A 74 3.02 26.87 27.25
CA GLU A 74 2.05 27.77 27.87
C GLU A 74 0.61 27.46 27.45
N PHE A 75 0.39 27.12 26.18
CA PHE A 75 -0.93 26.74 25.68
C PHE A 75 -1.36 25.38 26.21
N PHE A 76 -0.53 24.35 26.02
CA PHE A 76 -0.90 22.97 26.37
C PHE A 76 -1.09 22.78 27.88
N ASN A 77 -0.22 23.36 28.71
CA ASN A 77 -0.30 23.24 30.17
C ASN A 77 -1.53 23.95 30.75
N ARG A 78 -2.04 24.98 30.04
CA ARG A 78 -3.26 25.70 30.41
C ARG A 78 -4.51 24.88 30.13
N HIS A 79 -4.56 24.17 29.00
CA HIS A 79 -5.79 23.57 28.49
C HIS A 79 -5.89 22.05 28.70
N PHE A 80 -4.76 21.37 28.87
CA PHE A 80 -4.72 19.91 28.91
C PHE A 80 -3.93 19.40 30.12
N VAL A 81 -4.31 18.20 30.57
CA VAL A 81 -3.39 17.30 31.26
C VAL A 81 -2.62 16.55 30.18
N ASN A 82 -1.32 16.79 30.09
CA ASN A 82 -0.47 16.28 29.03
C ASN A 82 0.18 14.98 29.49
N VAL A 83 0.01 13.90 28.74
CA VAL A 83 0.69 12.63 29.01
C VAL A 83 1.34 12.13 27.73
N GLN A 84 2.49 11.49 27.88
CA GLN A 84 3.07 10.71 26.79
C GLN A 84 2.88 9.24 27.13
N PHE A 85 2.46 8.47 26.14
CA PHE A 85 2.45 7.03 26.24
C PHE A 85 3.31 6.47 25.12
N ASN A 86 4.34 5.73 25.52
CA ASN A 86 4.96 4.82 24.59
C ASN A 86 3.96 3.69 24.34
N VAL A 87 3.30 3.72 23.18
CA VAL A 87 2.20 2.80 22.87
C VAL A 87 2.65 1.34 22.72
N GLU A 88 3.96 1.09 22.72
CA GLU A 88 4.57 -0.24 22.65
C GLU A 88 5.27 -0.66 23.95
N LYS A 89 5.31 0.18 25.00
CA LYS A 89 6.00 -0.14 26.27
C LYS A 89 5.15 0.12 27.49
N ASP A 90 4.41 1.22 27.51
CA ASP A 90 3.56 1.55 28.63
C ASP A 90 2.30 0.67 28.57
N ALA A 91 1.98 -0.02 29.67
CA ALA A 91 0.87 -0.98 29.72
C ALA A 91 -0.48 -0.34 29.33
N ASP A 92 -0.74 0.86 29.84
CA ASP A 92 -1.92 1.64 29.48
C ASP A 92 -1.85 2.25 28.07
N GLY A 93 -0.64 2.54 27.57
CA GLY A 93 -0.45 2.98 26.18
C GLY A 93 -0.88 1.89 25.20
N LYS A 94 -0.35 0.67 25.38
CA LYS A 94 -0.73 -0.53 24.60
C LYS A 94 -2.22 -0.82 24.63
N ALA A 95 -2.80 -0.86 25.85
CA ALA A 95 -4.18 -1.24 26.04
C ALA A 95 -5.17 -0.29 25.35
N ASN A 96 -4.77 0.95 25.06
CA ASN A 96 -5.65 1.95 24.48
C ASN A 96 -5.34 2.27 23.00
N VAL A 97 -4.37 1.63 22.34
CA VAL A 97 -4.02 1.90 20.91
C VAL A 97 -5.23 1.84 19.99
N ALA A 98 -5.97 0.73 20.05
CA ALA A 98 -7.18 0.53 19.24
C ALA A 98 -8.28 1.53 19.63
N LYS A 99 -8.51 1.73 20.93
CA LYS A 99 -9.51 2.70 21.45
C LYS A 99 -9.20 4.13 21.01
N TRP A 100 -7.92 4.48 20.91
CA TRP A 100 -7.47 5.79 20.48
C TRP A 100 -7.36 5.93 18.95
N GLY A 101 -7.56 4.84 18.20
CA GLY A 101 -7.50 4.82 16.75
C GLY A 101 -6.12 5.24 16.22
N VAL A 102 -5.05 4.75 16.87
CA VAL A 102 -3.66 5.00 16.47
C VAL A 102 -3.28 3.96 15.41
N ALA A 103 -3.16 4.40 14.15
CA ALA A 103 -2.79 3.55 13.02
C ALA A 103 -1.38 3.85 12.47
N SER A 104 -0.80 5.00 12.85
CA SER A 104 0.56 5.40 12.52
C SER A 104 1.11 6.33 13.61
N LEU A 105 2.43 6.50 13.66
CA LEU A 105 3.09 7.34 14.67
C LEU A 105 3.86 8.51 14.02
N PRO A 106 3.93 9.68 14.69
CA PRO A 106 3.19 10.05 15.91
C PRO A 106 1.69 10.18 15.65
N THR A 107 0.89 9.82 16.65
CA THR A 107 -0.52 10.22 16.72
C THR A 107 -0.73 10.99 18.02
N LEU A 108 -1.30 12.18 17.91
CA LEU A 108 -1.59 13.07 19.02
C LEU A 108 -3.08 13.03 19.30
N VAL A 109 -3.48 12.49 20.45
CA VAL A 109 -4.87 12.17 20.77
C VAL A 109 -5.39 13.14 21.83
N PHE A 110 -6.63 13.59 21.67
CA PHE A 110 -7.31 14.47 22.61
C PHE A 110 -8.55 13.77 23.14
N ILE A 111 -8.70 13.70 24.46
CA ILE A 111 -9.69 12.86 25.12
C ILE A 111 -10.48 13.68 26.15
N ASP A 112 -11.80 13.50 26.14
CA ASP A 112 -12.66 13.99 27.20
C ASP A 112 -12.53 13.06 28.42
N PRO A 113 -12.03 13.54 29.57
CA PRO A 113 -11.85 12.69 30.74
C PRO A 113 -13.17 12.20 31.33
N LYS A 114 -14.32 12.81 31.03
CA LYS A 114 -15.63 12.38 31.54
C LYS A 114 -16.11 11.10 30.87
N THR A 115 -15.97 11.02 29.54
CA THR A 115 -16.43 9.89 28.72
C THR A 115 -15.30 8.94 28.35
N GLU A 116 -14.04 9.38 28.50
CA GLU A 116 -12.82 8.72 28.04
C GLU A 116 -12.84 8.41 26.53
N GLN A 117 -13.63 9.18 25.78
CA GLN A 117 -13.71 9.08 24.32
C GLN A 117 -12.73 10.05 23.66
N VAL A 118 -12.18 9.63 22.53
CA VAL A 118 -11.39 10.51 21.67
C VAL A 118 -12.31 11.56 21.04
N ILE A 119 -11.93 12.82 21.19
CA ILE A 119 -12.66 13.97 20.63
C ILE A 119 -11.86 14.72 19.56
N GLY A 120 -10.62 14.29 19.31
CA GLY A 120 -9.77 14.82 18.26
C GLY A 120 -8.47 14.04 18.12
N LYS A 121 -7.89 14.07 16.91
CA LYS A 121 -6.58 13.49 16.60
C LYS A 121 -5.79 14.40 15.66
N LEU A 122 -4.48 14.42 15.83
CA LEU A 122 -3.55 14.93 14.83
C LEU A 122 -2.54 13.82 14.51
N VAL A 123 -2.42 13.44 13.24
CA VAL A 123 -1.55 12.36 12.76
C VAL A 123 -0.34 12.95 12.03
N GLY A 124 0.86 12.54 12.42
CA GLY A 124 2.12 13.03 11.86
C GLY A 124 2.78 14.14 12.69
N ALA A 125 3.89 14.67 12.17
CA ALA A 125 4.71 15.68 12.84
C ALA A 125 4.69 17.00 12.06
N GLY A 126 4.04 18.02 12.64
CA GLY A 126 4.07 19.40 12.15
C GLY A 126 4.88 20.33 13.05
N ASP A 127 4.90 21.62 12.69
CA ASP A 127 5.54 22.65 13.50
C ASP A 127 4.69 23.09 14.72
N ALA A 128 5.16 24.08 15.47
CA ALA A 128 4.46 24.60 16.64
C ALA A 128 3.08 25.21 16.29
N THR A 129 2.96 25.84 15.12
CA THR A 129 1.71 26.43 14.65
C THR A 129 0.69 25.34 14.36
N TRP A 130 1.10 24.30 13.64
CA TRP A 130 0.28 23.14 13.34
C TRP A 130 -0.27 22.49 14.61
N LEU A 131 0.59 22.26 15.59
CA LEU A 131 0.20 21.62 16.85
C LEU A 131 -0.79 22.47 17.66
N VAL A 132 -0.51 23.77 17.81
CA VAL A 132 -1.35 24.68 18.60
C VAL A 132 -2.70 24.92 17.91
N GLU A 133 -2.72 25.14 16.60
CA GLU A 133 -3.98 25.36 15.87
C GLU A 133 -4.83 24.07 15.82
N GLY A 134 -4.20 22.90 15.66
CA GLY A 134 -4.91 21.62 15.78
C GLY A 134 -5.55 21.44 17.15
N ALA A 135 -4.81 21.73 18.23
CA ALA A 135 -5.35 21.65 19.59
C ALA A 135 -6.46 22.69 19.86
N LYS A 136 -6.37 23.91 19.31
CA LYS A 136 -7.45 24.91 19.37
C LYS A 136 -8.72 24.42 18.68
N ALA A 137 -8.59 23.78 17.51
CA ALA A 137 -9.75 23.23 16.79
C ALA A 137 -10.45 22.13 17.60
N VAL A 138 -9.70 21.33 18.35
CA VAL A 138 -10.29 20.33 19.26
C VAL A 138 -11.02 20.97 20.44
N LEU A 139 -10.51 22.08 20.97
CA LEU A 139 -11.16 22.81 22.08
C LEU A 139 -12.44 23.53 21.67
N ASP A 140 -12.64 23.77 20.38
CA ASP A 140 -13.85 24.40 19.84
C ASP A 140 -14.85 23.32 19.40
N PRO A 141 -15.97 23.12 20.12
CA PRO A 141 -16.91 22.05 19.81
C PRO A 141 -17.49 22.10 18.40
N ALA A 142 -17.54 23.28 17.77
CA ALA A 142 -18.05 23.47 16.42
C ALA A 142 -17.04 23.08 15.32
N LYS A 143 -15.75 23.00 15.67
CA LYS A 143 -14.64 22.67 14.75
C LYS A 143 -14.10 21.26 14.93
N ARG A 144 -14.59 20.52 15.92
CA ARG A 144 -14.25 19.11 16.10
C ARG A 144 -14.77 18.28 14.93
N LEU A 145 -14.03 17.22 14.62
CA LEU A 145 -14.30 16.39 13.45
C LEU A 145 -15.68 15.73 13.49
N ASP A 146 -16.19 15.36 14.66
CA ASP A 146 -17.53 14.81 14.86
C ASP A 146 -18.63 15.82 14.46
N ALA A 147 -18.50 17.08 14.89
CA ALA A 147 -19.43 18.15 14.56
C ALA A 147 -19.36 18.51 13.06
N LEU A 148 -18.15 18.57 12.50
CA LEU A 148 -17.97 18.83 11.07
C LEU A 148 -18.51 17.67 10.23
N ALA A 149 -18.26 16.42 10.61
CA ALA A 149 -18.82 15.26 9.94
C ALA A 149 -20.36 15.23 10.02
N ALA A 150 -20.96 15.58 11.16
CA ALA A 150 -22.41 15.68 11.29
C ALA A 150 -23.01 16.73 10.35
N ARG A 151 -22.37 17.91 10.22
CA ARG A 151 -22.77 18.96 9.26
C ARG A 151 -22.64 18.49 7.81
N TYR A 152 -21.55 17.80 7.48
CA TYR A 152 -21.36 17.19 6.16
C TYR A 152 -22.45 16.16 5.87
N ASN A 153 -22.74 15.27 6.80
CA ASN A 153 -23.77 14.24 6.64
C ASN A 153 -25.19 14.82 6.59
N ALA A 154 -25.41 15.99 7.21
CA ALA A 154 -26.65 16.75 7.10
C ALA A 154 -26.82 17.51 5.76
N GLY A 155 -25.84 17.40 4.86
CA GLY A 155 -25.90 17.99 3.52
C GLY A 155 -25.27 19.38 3.40
N GLU A 156 -24.57 19.87 4.42
CA GLU A 156 -23.86 21.16 4.31
C GLU A 156 -22.69 21.03 3.32
N ARG A 157 -22.66 21.89 2.30
CA ARG A 157 -21.65 21.87 1.22
C ARG A 157 -21.05 23.25 0.95
N GLU A 158 -21.17 24.17 1.90
CA GLU A 158 -20.58 25.50 1.77
C GLU A 158 -19.04 25.41 1.64
N PRO A 159 -18.39 26.10 0.67
CA PRO A 159 -16.95 25.98 0.41
C PRO A 159 -16.05 26.18 1.64
N ALA A 160 -16.34 27.20 2.45
CA ALA A 160 -15.57 27.49 3.66
C ALA A 160 -15.66 26.35 4.68
N PHE A 161 -16.84 25.74 4.80
CA PHE A 161 -17.06 24.58 5.65
C PHE A 161 -16.33 23.33 5.10
N LEU A 162 -16.42 23.07 3.79
CA LEU A 162 -15.76 21.91 3.18
C LEU A 162 -14.24 21.99 3.31
N LEU A 163 -13.65 23.17 3.14
CA LEU A 163 -12.23 23.40 3.40
C LEU A 163 -11.85 23.12 4.86
N GLU A 164 -12.67 23.57 5.81
CA GLU A 164 -12.46 23.31 7.23
C GLU A 164 -12.58 21.81 7.54
N PHE A 165 -13.54 21.12 6.92
CA PHE A 165 -13.76 19.68 7.08
C PHE A 165 -12.64 18.84 6.46
N ILE A 166 -12.23 19.15 5.22
CA ILE A 166 -11.09 18.51 4.55
C ILE A 166 -9.82 18.68 5.37
N LYS A 167 -9.57 19.89 5.90
CA LYS A 167 -8.43 20.15 6.78
C LYS A 167 -8.50 19.28 8.04
N ALA A 168 -9.67 19.20 8.68
CA ALA A 168 -9.86 18.38 9.88
C ALA A 168 -9.63 16.88 9.60
N LEU A 169 -10.15 16.35 8.49
CA LEU A 169 -9.91 14.97 8.03
C LEU A 169 -8.42 14.72 7.76
N GLY A 170 -7.77 15.63 7.05
CA GLY A 170 -6.34 15.53 6.74
C GLY A 170 -5.48 15.53 8.01
N LEU A 171 -5.78 16.40 8.97
CA LEU A 171 -5.12 16.41 10.28
C LEU A 171 -5.35 15.10 11.05
N ALA A 172 -6.53 14.49 10.93
CA ALA A 172 -6.85 13.22 11.57
C ALA A 172 -6.29 11.97 10.84
N GLY A 173 -5.57 12.15 9.72
CA GLY A 173 -5.00 11.07 8.92
C GLY A 173 -6.01 10.35 8.00
N MET A 174 -7.21 10.90 7.82
CA MET A 174 -8.32 10.30 7.07
C MET A 174 -8.24 10.61 5.57
N LYS A 175 -7.22 10.06 4.91
CA LYS A 175 -6.87 10.41 3.52
C LYS A 175 -7.92 9.96 2.50
N ALA A 176 -8.52 8.78 2.69
CA ALA A 176 -9.54 8.27 1.78
C ALA A 176 -10.79 9.16 1.80
N GLU A 177 -11.18 9.61 2.99
CA GLU A 177 -12.29 10.52 3.20
C GLU A 177 -11.99 11.91 2.62
N VAL A 178 -10.75 12.40 2.75
CA VAL A 178 -10.33 13.63 2.05
C VAL A 178 -10.54 13.49 0.54
N GLN A 179 -10.04 12.42 -0.07
CA GLN A 179 -10.18 12.19 -1.52
C GLN A 179 -11.66 12.11 -1.94
N GLN A 180 -12.48 11.39 -1.16
CA GLN A 180 -13.90 11.27 -1.43
C GLN A 180 -14.62 12.62 -1.34
N VAL A 181 -14.42 13.37 -0.25
CA VAL A 181 -15.07 14.68 -0.04
C VAL A 181 -14.64 15.67 -1.12
N VAL A 182 -13.36 15.70 -1.47
CA VAL A 182 -12.86 16.60 -2.53
C VAL A 182 -13.47 16.22 -3.87
N LYS A 183 -13.49 14.94 -4.24
CA LYS A 183 -14.11 14.49 -5.50
C LYS A 183 -15.59 14.84 -5.57
N GLU A 184 -16.37 14.48 -4.55
CA GLU A 184 -17.80 14.79 -4.47
C GLU A 184 -18.08 16.30 -4.54
N TRP A 185 -17.22 17.09 -3.91
CA TRP A 185 -17.33 18.55 -3.95
C TRP A 185 -17.03 19.10 -5.34
N LEU A 186 -15.88 18.78 -5.91
CA LEU A 186 -15.42 19.30 -7.20
C LEU A 186 -16.37 18.89 -8.34
N ASP A 187 -16.86 17.64 -8.34
CA ASP A 187 -17.83 17.15 -9.32
C ASP A 187 -19.16 17.93 -9.29
N GLY A 188 -19.51 18.56 -8.17
CA GLY A 188 -20.73 19.35 -7.99
C GLY A 188 -20.62 20.82 -8.41
N LEU A 189 -19.42 21.34 -8.67
CA LEU A 189 -19.20 22.76 -8.93
C LEU A 189 -19.34 23.15 -10.41
N SER A 190 -19.83 24.37 -10.65
CA SER A 190 -19.83 24.99 -11.98
C SER A 190 -18.46 25.55 -12.35
N LEU A 191 -18.25 25.87 -13.64
CA LEU A 191 -17.03 26.52 -14.12
C LEU A 191 -16.65 27.76 -13.31
N ASP A 192 -17.62 28.65 -13.04
CA ASP A 192 -17.36 29.90 -12.32
C ASP A 192 -17.00 29.67 -10.84
N GLN A 193 -17.46 28.56 -10.26
CA GLN A 193 -17.09 28.16 -8.90
C GLN A 193 -15.70 27.53 -8.86
N LEU A 194 -15.35 26.72 -9.87
CA LEU A 194 -14.04 26.09 -10.00
C LEU A 194 -12.93 27.10 -10.35
N ALA A 195 -13.21 28.08 -11.20
CA ALA A 195 -12.24 29.04 -11.72
C ALA A 195 -12.00 30.21 -10.75
N THR A 196 -11.61 29.90 -9.51
CA THR A 196 -11.35 30.90 -8.46
C THR A 196 -9.97 30.72 -7.82
N PRO A 197 -9.36 31.79 -7.25
CA PRO A 197 -8.10 31.68 -6.52
C PRO A 197 -8.12 30.71 -5.34
N GLN A 198 -9.31 30.46 -4.79
CA GLN A 198 -9.53 29.60 -3.63
C GLN A 198 -9.59 28.13 -4.02
N MET A 199 -10.25 27.82 -5.16
CA MET A 199 -10.42 26.45 -5.61
C MET A 199 -9.19 25.91 -6.35
N TRP A 200 -8.43 26.77 -7.03
CA TRP A 200 -7.31 26.32 -7.85
C TRP A 200 -6.26 25.48 -7.09
N PRO A 201 -5.78 25.87 -5.88
CA PRO A 201 -4.85 25.03 -5.12
C PRO A 201 -5.41 23.66 -4.74
N ILE A 202 -6.73 23.55 -4.55
CA ILE A 202 -7.40 22.27 -4.21
C ILE A 202 -7.38 21.35 -5.42
N ILE A 203 -7.74 21.88 -6.60
CA ILE A 203 -7.69 21.13 -7.86
C ILE A 203 -6.26 20.62 -8.08
N MET A 204 -5.24 21.48 -7.96
CA MET A 204 -3.85 21.07 -8.13
C MET A 204 -3.40 19.96 -7.18
N GLN A 205 -3.91 19.97 -5.95
CA GLN A 205 -3.47 19.04 -4.92
C GLN A 205 -4.13 17.67 -5.05
N PHE A 206 -5.38 17.61 -5.53
CA PHE A 206 -6.22 16.42 -5.42
C PHE A 206 -6.67 15.84 -6.78
N GLU A 207 -6.65 16.62 -7.86
CA GLU A 207 -7.04 16.15 -9.19
C GLU A 207 -5.82 15.75 -10.00
N ASN A 208 -5.72 14.46 -10.34
CA ASN A 208 -4.60 13.89 -11.09
C ASN A 208 -5.02 13.04 -12.29
N ASP A 209 -6.32 12.86 -12.55
CA ASP A 209 -6.84 12.13 -13.71
C ASP A 209 -7.26 13.11 -14.82
N PRO A 210 -6.60 13.12 -16.00
CA PRO A 210 -6.93 14.04 -17.09
C PRO A 210 -8.35 13.84 -17.64
N LEU A 211 -8.97 12.68 -17.37
CA LEU A 211 -10.35 12.36 -17.75
C LEU A 211 -11.37 12.72 -16.66
N SER A 212 -10.94 13.28 -15.52
CA SER A 212 -11.86 13.74 -14.50
C SER A 212 -12.71 14.89 -15.01
N LYS A 213 -13.96 14.98 -14.55
CA LYS A 213 -14.87 16.08 -14.91
C LYS A 213 -14.22 17.44 -14.62
N THR A 214 -13.50 17.55 -13.50
CA THR A 214 -12.80 18.76 -13.09
C THR A 214 -11.70 19.14 -14.08
N LEU A 215 -10.77 18.23 -14.42
CA LEU A 215 -9.66 18.55 -15.32
C LEU A 215 -10.11 18.72 -16.78
N LEU A 216 -11.19 18.05 -17.20
CA LEU A 216 -11.85 18.33 -18.47
C LEU A 216 -12.42 19.76 -18.51
N MET A 217 -13.06 20.22 -17.43
CA MET A 217 -13.54 21.60 -17.31
C MET A 217 -12.39 22.62 -17.36
N VAL A 218 -11.24 22.31 -16.74
CA VAL A 218 -10.02 23.14 -16.80
C VAL A 218 -9.52 23.21 -18.24
N ARG A 219 -9.38 22.07 -18.91
CA ARG A 219 -8.92 21.96 -20.30
C ARG A 219 -9.83 22.73 -21.27
N ASP A 220 -11.15 22.60 -21.12
CA ASP A 220 -12.13 23.19 -22.04
C ASP A 220 -12.28 24.70 -21.85
N HIS A 221 -11.79 25.24 -20.73
CA HIS A 221 -11.93 26.65 -20.36
C HIS A 221 -10.61 27.28 -19.87
N LEU A 222 -9.47 26.95 -20.50
CA LEU A 222 -8.14 27.42 -20.12
C LEU A 222 -8.07 28.94 -19.86
N ASP A 223 -8.67 29.76 -20.73
CA ASP A 223 -8.66 31.22 -20.57
C ASP A 223 -9.24 31.69 -19.22
N ARG A 224 -10.25 30.97 -18.71
CA ARG A 224 -10.85 31.27 -17.40
C ARG A 224 -9.91 30.90 -16.26
N PHE A 225 -9.24 29.75 -16.34
CA PHE A 225 -8.31 29.28 -15.32
C PHE A 225 -6.97 30.03 -15.34
N TYR A 226 -6.50 30.47 -16.51
CA TYR A 226 -5.34 31.35 -16.65
C TYR A 226 -5.60 32.75 -16.09
N ALA A 227 -6.83 33.24 -16.18
CA ALA A 227 -7.22 34.55 -15.67
C ALA A 227 -7.39 34.61 -14.13
N ILE A 228 -7.24 33.48 -13.42
CA ILE A 228 -7.27 33.46 -11.95
C ILE A 228 -6.10 34.31 -11.42
N PRO A 229 -6.33 35.32 -10.55
CA PRO A 229 -5.30 36.25 -10.09
C PRO A 229 -4.36 35.63 -9.04
N LEU A 230 -3.60 34.60 -9.44
CA LEU A 230 -2.54 33.96 -8.67
C LEU A 230 -1.19 34.14 -9.36
N GLU A 231 -0.10 34.14 -8.59
CA GLU A 231 1.25 34.23 -9.13
C GLU A 231 1.58 32.97 -9.95
N ASN A 232 2.17 33.15 -11.13
CA ASN A 232 2.52 32.05 -12.05
C ASN A 232 1.34 31.14 -12.46
N GLN A 233 0.10 31.64 -12.40
CA GLN A 233 -1.11 30.86 -12.62
C GLN A 233 -1.11 30.05 -13.93
N GLN A 234 -0.71 30.68 -15.04
CA GLN A 234 -0.65 30.00 -16.34
C GLN A 234 0.28 28.78 -16.30
N ALA A 235 1.47 28.93 -15.72
CA ALA A 235 2.42 27.84 -15.57
C ALA A 235 1.90 26.75 -14.63
N MET A 236 1.16 27.10 -13.58
CA MET A 236 0.53 26.15 -12.67
C MET A 236 -0.55 25.32 -13.37
N VAL A 237 -1.42 25.96 -14.16
CA VAL A 237 -2.44 25.27 -14.97
C VAL A 237 -1.80 24.32 -15.97
N ASP A 238 -0.78 24.80 -16.69
CA ASP A 238 -0.06 23.99 -17.66
C ASP A 238 0.63 22.80 -17.00
N ALA A 239 1.25 23.00 -15.83
CA ALA A 239 1.92 21.94 -15.08
C ALA A 239 0.95 20.89 -14.54
N THR A 240 -0.23 21.28 -14.06
CA THR A 240 -1.27 20.34 -13.58
C THR A 240 -1.77 19.45 -14.71
N LEU A 241 -2.15 20.04 -15.85
CA LEU A 241 -2.61 19.26 -17.00
C LEU A 241 -1.50 18.37 -17.57
N MET A 242 -0.27 18.90 -17.64
CA MET A 242 0.92 18.14 -18.06
C MET A 242 1.17 16.95 -17.13
N GLY A 243 1.16 17.16 -15.82
CA GLY A 243 1.40 16.12 -14.82
C GLY A 243 0.38 14.98 -14.94
N ALA A 244 -0.91 15.32 -15.02
CA ALA A 244 -1.98 14.36 -15.21
C ALA A 244 -1.81 13.55 -16.51
N MET A 245 -1.54 14.22 -17.63
CA MET A 245 -1.29 13.56 -18.93
C MET A 245 -0.12 12.58 -18.89
N VAL A 246 1.05 13.03 -18.40
CA VAL A 246 2.27 12.22 -18.40
C VAL A 246 2.13 11.04 -17.45
N GLN A 247 1.51 11.26 -16.28
CA GLN A 247 1.27 10.21 -15.30
C GLN A 247 0.36 9.11 -15.87
N THR A 248 -0.78 9.48 -16.46
CA THR A 248 -1.71 8.51 -17.08
C THR A 248 -1.06 7.77 -18.26
N ALA A 249 -0.28 8.46 -19.10
CA ALA A 249 0.45 7.82 -20.19
C ALA A 249 1.49 6.81 -19.67
N MET A 250 2.24 7.19 -18.63
CA MET A 250 3.19 6.29 -17.98
C MET A 250 2.49 5.05 -17.43
N GLU A 251 1.36 5.21 -16.73
CA GLU A 251 0.56 4.09 -16.20
C GLU A 251 0.13 3.12 -17.30
N PHE A 252 -0.41 3.62 -18.42
CA PHE A 252 -0.76 2.79 -19.57
C PHE A 252 0.45 2.15 -20.25
N SER A 253 1.60 2.82 -20.27
CA SER A 253 2.82 2.32 -20.90
C SER A 253 3.52 1.24 -20.10
N THR A 254 3.58 1.39 -18.78
CA THR A 254 4.32 0.49 -17.87
C THR A 254 3.51 -0.69 -17.39
N ASN A 255 2.19 -0.65 -17.58
CA ASN A 255 1.32 -1.76 -17.28
C ASN A 255 0.94 -2.50 -18.58
N PRO A 256 1.50 -3.70 -18.84
CA PRO A 256 1.32 -4.43 -20.11
C PRO A 256 -0.13 -4.76 -20.46
N ASN A 257 -1.02 -4.65 -19.47
CA ASN A 257 -2.38 -5.16 -19.49
C ASN A 257 -3.45 -4.06 -19.36
N LEU A 258 -3.11 -2.86 -18.89
CA LEU A 258 -4.11 -1.82 -18.60
C LEU A 258 -4.81 -1.31 -19.86
N GLY A 259 -4.10 -1.23 -20.99
CA GLY A 259 -4.71 -0.86 -22.28
C GLY A 259 -5.65 -1.93 -22.86
N ILE A 260 -5.54 -3.18 -22.40
CA ILE A 260 -6.36 -4.31 -22.85
C ILE A 260 -7.58 -4.49 -21.92
N TYR A 261 -7.44 -4.26 -20.61
CA TYR A 261 -8.52 -4.40 -19.62
C TYR A 261 -9.29 -3.12 -19.31
N GLU A 262 -8.76 -1.95 -19.65
CA GLU A 262 -9.46 -0.66 -19.60
C GLU A 262 -9.44 -0.03 -21.00
N GLN A 263 -9.73 -0.82 -22.04
CA GLN A 263 -9.63 -0.38 -23.43
C GLN A 263 -10.49 0.87 -23.69
N GLU A 264 -11.67 0.98 -23.10
CA GLU A 264 -12.51 2.18 -23.19
C GLU A 264 -11.83 3.42 -22.59
N ARG A 265 -11.20 3.28 -21.41
CA ARG A 265 -10.47 4.39 -20.76
C ARG A 265 -9.21 4.74 -21.52
N PHE A 266 -8.48 3.75 -22.04
CA PHE A 266 -7.32 3.97 -22.90
C PHE A 266 -7.73 4.73 -24.15
N ASN A 267 -8.81 4.32 -24.82
CA ASN A 267 -9.33 5.02 -26.00
C ASN A 267 -9.74 6.45 -25.65
N ALA A 268 -10.46 6.66 -24.53
CA ALA A 268 -10.82 7.99 -24.06
C ALA A 268 -9.59 8.87 -23.76
N PHE A 269 -8.50 8.28 -23.23
CA PHE A 269 -7.26 8.98 -23.00
C PHE A 269 -6.51 9.30 -24.30
N VAL A 270 -6.51 8.41 -25.29
CA VAL A 270 -5.97 8.68 -26.63
C VAL A 270 -6.76 9.80 -27.30
N ASP A 271 -8.10 9.75 -27.26
CA ASP A 271 -8.98 10.81 -27.78
C ASP A 271 -8.72 12.16 -27.07
N TYR A 272 -8.50 12.10 -25.75
CA TYR A 272 -8.10 13.27 -24.96
C TYR A 272 -6.77 13.85 -25.44
N LEU A 273 -5.74 13.00 -25.67
CA LEU A 273 -4.43 13.44 -26.15
C LEU A 273 -4.52 14.04 -27.55
N ASP A 274 -5.33 13.47 -28.44
CA ASP A 274 -5.56 14.01 -29.78
C ASP A 274 -6.16 15.42 -29.74
N GLN A 275 -7.10 15.66 -28.83
CA GLN A 275 -7.73 16.95 -28.60
C GLN A 275 -6.86 17.93 -27.79
N ALA A 276 -5.86 17.43 -27.06
CA ALA A 276 -5.00 18.26 -26.23
C ALA A 276 -4.14 19.21 -27.08
N LYS A 277 -3.92 20.41 -26.56
CA LYS A 277 -3.06 21.44 -27.16
C LYS A 277 -1.64 20.90 -27.32
N GLU A 278 -1.00 21.23 -28.44
CA GLU A 278 0.42 20.93 -28.66
C GLU A 278 1.29 21.55 -27.57
N GLY A 279 2.17 20.73 -27.00
CA GLY A 279 3.04 21.14 -25.90
C GLY A 279 3.75 19.96 -25.23
N PRO A 280 4.66 20.25 -24.27
CA PRO A 280 5.53 19.24 -23.67
C PRO A 280 4.80 18.05 -23.06
N GLY A 281 3.66 18.27 -22.40
CA GLY A 281 2.86 17.19 -21.81
C GLY A 281 2.34 16.19 -22.84
N LYS A 282 1.75 16.68 -23.93
CA LYS A 282 1.26 15.84 -25.04
C LYS A 282 2.42 15.08 -25.70
N THR A 283 3.54 15.77 -25.97
CA THR A 283 4.73 15.16 -26.56
C THR A 283 5.29 14.05 -25.66
N MET A 284 5.45 14.31 -24.35
CA MET A 284 5.94 13.34 -23.38
C MET A 284 5.00 12.13 -23.25
N ALA A 285 3.68 12.37 -23.17
CA ALA A 285 2.68 11.31 -23.13
C ALA A 285 2.71 10.43 -24.38
N ALA A 286 2.74 11.05 -25.57
CA ALA A 286 2.81 10.35 -26.85
C ALA A 286 4.10 9.52 -26.97
N VAL A 287 5.24 10.05 -26.52
CA VAL A 287 6.52 9.33 -26.46
C VAL A 287 6.41 8.09 -25.58
N TRP A 288 5.85 8.21 -24.37
CA TRP A 288 5.63 7.06 -23.49
C TRP A 288 4.79 5.98 -24.18
N LEU A 289 3.67 6.35 -24.80
CA LEU A 289 2.76 5.42 -25.45
C LEU A 289 3.39 4.76 -26.69
N ASN A 290 4.04 5.54 -27.55
CA ASN A 290 4.66 5.06 -28.78
C ASN A 290 5.84 4.13 -28.49
N THR A 291 6.73 4.51 -27.57
CA THR A 291 7.86 3.65 -27.19
C THR A 291 7.36 2.34 -26.55
N SER A 292 6.28 2.39 -25.76
CA SER A 292 5.62 1.18 -25.25
C SER A 292 5.01 0.32 -26.36
N GLN A 293 4.38 0.93 -27.35
CA GLN A 293 3.86 0.20 -28.51
C GLN A 293 4.98 -0.51 -29.30
N LEU A 294 6.09 0.18 -29.57
CA LEU A 294 7.26 -0.42 -30.24
C LEU A 294 7.84 -1.57 -29.43
N ALA A 295 7.93 -1.41 -28.11
CA ALA A 295 8.37 -2.46 -27.21
C ALA A 295 7.45 -3.69 -27.28
N ARG A 296 6.12 -3.49 -27.23
CA ARG A 296 5.11 -4.55 -27.32
C ARG A 296 5.12 -5.27 -28.67
N GLN A 297 5.44 -4.56 -29.74
CA GLN A 297 5.60 -5.14 -31.08
C GLN A 297 6.93 -5.91 -31.24
N GLY A 298 7.83 -5.83 -30.27
CA GLY A 298 9.15 -6.44 -30.32
C GLY A 298 10.14 -5.70 -31.23
N ASP A 299 9.82 -4.48 -31.69
CA ASP A 299 10.68 -3.69 -32.57
C ASP A 299 11.72 -2.90 -31.76
N TRP A 300 12.68 -3.63 -31.21
CA TRP A 300 13.71 -3.07 -30.33
C TRP A 300 14.60 -2.04 -31.03
N LYS A 301 14.77 -2.15 -32.36
CA LYS A 301 15.60 -1.20 -33.12
C LYS A 301 14.93 0.16 -33.17
N ARG A 302 13.67 0.20 -33.62
CA ARG A 302 12.90 1.45 -33.66
C ARG A 302 12.63 1.99 -32.27
N MET A 303 12.46 1.12 -31.28
CA MET A 303 12.35 1.54 -29.88
C MET A 303 13.62 2.28 -29.41
N LEU A 304 14.81 1.70 -29.61
CA LEU A 304 16.07 2.36 -29.24
C LEU A 304 16.31 3.64 -30.04
N GLU A 305 15.94 3.68 -31.33
CA GLU A 305 15.98 4.90 -32.14
C GLU A 305 15.06 5.98 -31.57
N ALA A 306 13.82 5.63 -31.20
CA ALA A 306 12.88 6.55 -30.56
C ALA A 306 13.40 7.06 -29.22
N MET A 307 14.00 6.20 -28.40
CA MET A 307 14.61 6.62 -27.13
C MET A 307 15.84 7.54 -27.35
N ARG A 308 16.64 7.31 -28.39
CA ARG A 308 17.77 8.20 -28.74
C ARG A 308 17.28 9.56 -29.24
N GLU A 309 16.16 9.59 -29.96
CA GLU A 309 15.50 10.83 -30.36
C GLU A 309 15.06 11.63 -29.12
N VAL A 310 14.45 10.94 -28.14
CA VAL A 310 14.03 11.54 -26.86
C VAL A 310 15.21 12.14 -26.10
N GLU A 311 16.36 11.45 -26.05
CA GLU A 311 17.61 11.97 -25.48
C GLU A 311 18.09 13.20 -26.25
N ARG A 312 18.16 13.11 -27.59
CA ARG A 312 18.74 14.14 -28.45
C ARG A 312 17.94 15.44 -28.43
N GLU A 313 16.62 15.33 -28.49
CA GLU A 313 15.70 16.48 -28.48
C GLU A 313 15.37 16.95 -27.05
N ASN A 314 15.95 16.29 -26.03
CA ASN A 314 15.76 16.62 -24.61
C ASN A 314 14.28 16.74 -24.22
N ILE A 315 13.47 15.77 -24.65
CA ILE A 315 12.00 15.80 -24.54
C ILE A 315 11.54 15.75 -23.07
N PHE A 316 12.25 15.00 -22.23
CA PHE A 316 11.93 14.89 -20.80
C PHE A 316 12.86 15.76 -19.95
N PRO A 317 12.33 16.39 -18.88
CA PRO A 317 13.19 16.92 -17.84
C PRO A 317 13.94 15.79 -17.12
N PRO A 318 15.09 16.08 -16.47
CA PRO A 318 15.93 15.04 -15.84
C PRO A 318 15.20 14.11 -14.87
N GLN A 319 14.20 14.64 -14.15
CA GLN A 319 13.42 13.88 -13.17
C GLN A 319 12.51 12.82 -13.81
N LEU A 320 12.09 13.03 -15.07
CA LEU A 320 11.20 12.12 -15.80
C LEU A 320 11.97 11.24 -16.80
N TYR A 321 13.12 11.71 -17.29
CA TYR A 321 13.95 10.97 -18.25
C TYR A 321 14.50 9.66 -17.66
N GLY A 322 14.99 9.70 -16.40
CA GLY A 322 15.55 8.52 -15.74
C GLY A 322 14.58 7.33 -15.68
N PRO A 323 13.37 7.50 -15.13
CA PRO A 323 12.34 6.47 -15.12
C PRO A 323 11.97 5.95 -16.52
N TYR A 324 11.78 6.84 -17.50
CA TYR A 324 11.51 6.49 -18.90
C TYR A 324 12.62 5.62 -19.50
N PHE A 325 13.86 6.08 -19.37
CA PHE A 325 15.03 5.40 -19.93
C PHE A 325 15.20 4.03 -19.32
N SER A 326 15.17 3.93 -17.99
CA SER A 326 15.34 2.67 -17.26
C SER A 326 14.29 1.64 -17.67
N PHE A 327 13.00 2.03 -17.69
CA PHE A 327 11.91 1.14 -18.06
C PHE A 327 12.10 0.50 -19.43
N PHE A 328 12.36 1.31 -20.47
CA PHE A 328 12.50 0.79 -21.83
C PHE A 328 13.85 0.12 -22.10
N MET A 329 14.90 0.49 -21.39
CA MET A 329 16.17 -0.25 -21.41
C MET A 329 15.97 -1.67 -20.88
N GLN A 330 15.21 -1.83 -19.79
CA GLN A 330 14.89 -3.15 -19.25
C GLN A 330 13.95 -3.94 -20.17
N ALA A 331 13.08 -3.28 -20.93
CA ALA A 331 12.22 -3.95 -21.91
C ALA A 331 13.02 -4.73 -22.98
N LEU A 332 14.26 -4.34 -23.29
CA LEU A 332 15.14 -5.09 -24.20
C LEU A 332 15.32 -6.56 -23.79
N THR A 333 15.25 -6.84 -22.49
CA THR A 333 15.38 -8.18 -21.93
C THR A 333 14.22 -9.10 -22.30
N GLN A 334 13.10 -8.54 -22.76
CA GLN A 334 11.89 -9.28 -23.13
C GLN A 334 11.74 -9.43 -24.67
N MET A 335 12.72 -8.96 -25.44
CA MET A 335 12.66 -8.97 -26.92
C MET A 335 12.92 -10.36 -27.48
N LYS A 336 12.30 -10.67 -28.63
CA LYS A 336 12.51 -11.95 -29.33
C LYS A 336 13.98 -12.17 -29.71
N GLU A 337 14.66 -11.14 -30.22
CA GLU A 337 16.10 -11.13 -30.48
C GLU A 337 16.91 -10.60 -29.28
N GLN A 338 16.54 -10.99 -28.06
CA GLN A 338 17.07 -10.52 -26.77
C GLN A 338 18.57 -10.24 -26.79
N LYS A 339 19.39 -11.19 -27.26
CA LYS A 339 20.85 -11.04 -27.29
C LYS A 339 21.30 -9.82 -28.09
N ALA A 340 20.79 -9.64 -29.30
CA ALA A 340 21.15 -8.51 -30.16
C ALA A 340 20.60 -7.18 -29.61
N ALA A 341 19.38 -7.20 -29.09
CA ALA A 341 18.74 -6.04 -28.48
C ALA A 341 19.50 -5.55 -27.25
N VAL A 342 19.84 -6.46 -26.34
CA VAL A 342 20.60 -6.18 -25.13
C VAL A 342 22.03 -5.74 -25.47
N GLU A 343 22.71 -6.36 -26.43
CA GLU A 343 24.03 -5.92 -26.91
C GLU A 343 24.00 -4.48 -27.44
N ALA A 344 22.95 -4.11 -28.19
CA ALA A 344 22.77 -2.74 -28.66
C ALA A 344 22.52 -1.75 -27.51
N GLY A 345 21.71 -2.15 -26.51
CA GLY A 345 21.48 -1.36 -25.30
C GLY A 345 22.77 -1.15 -24.49
N LEU A 346 23.54 -2.21 -24.26
CA LEU A 346 24.83 -2.15 -23.56
C LEU A 346 25.81 -1.21 -24.27
N LYS A 347 25.89 -1.27 -25.60
CA LYS A 347 26.71 -0.36 -26.39
C LYS A 347 26.30 1.10 -26.18
N TRP A 348 25.00 1.39 -26.13
CA TRP A 348 24.53 2.75 -25.86
C TRP A 348 24.88 3.21 -24.44
N LEU A 349 24.72 2.34 -23.43
CA LEU A 349 25.13 2.66 -22.06
C LEU A 349 26.63 2.97 -21.97
N ASP A 350 27.47 2.24 -22.71
CA ASP A 350 28.90 2.55 -22.81
C ASP A 350 29.15 3.92 -23.44
N GLU A 351 28.43 4.28 -24.52
CA GLU A 351 28.49 5.61 -25.12
C GLU A 351 28.15 6.72 -24.11
N LEU A 352 27.10 6.54 -23.31
CA LEU A 352 26.67 7.50 -22.29
C LEU A 352 27.69 7.64 -21.15
N ILE A 353 28.26 6.52 -20.69
CA ILE A 353 29.34 6.52 -19.69
C ILE A 353 30.57 7.26 -20.22
N MET A 354 30.94 7.04 -21.49
CA MET A 354 32.08 7.73 -22.10
C MET A 354 31.86 9.22 -22.26
N LYS A 355 30.61 9.68 -22.44
CA LYS A 355 30.28 11.12 -22.49
C LYS A 355 30.34 11.78 -21.10
N ALA A 356 30.06 11.05 -20.03
CA ALA A 356 30.05 11.55 -18.65
C ALA A 356 31.46 11.60 -18.04
N THR A 357 32.33 12.46 -18.59
CA THR A 357 33.76 12.53 -18.21
C THR A 357 34.08 13.44 -17.03
N GLY A 358 33.15 14.30 -16.60
CA GLY A 358 33.38 15.29 -15.53
C GLY A 358 33.54 14.66 -14.14
N GLU A 359 34.13 15.41 -13.20
CA GLU A 359 34.22 15.04 -11.77
C GLU A 359 33.16 15.80 -10.93
N ASP A 360 31.97 15.93 -11.49
CA ASP A 360 30.84 16.62 -10.91
C ASP A 360 29.68 15.65 -10.56
N ILE A 361 28.73 16.14 -9.77
CA ILE A 361 27.56 15.37 -9.31
C ILE A 361 26.79 14.77 -10.48
N VAL A 362 26.59 15.51 -11.58
CA VAL A 362 25.81 15.04 -12.74
C VAL A 362 26.55 13.92 -13.46
N SER A 363 27.87 14.07 -13.65
CA SER A 363 28.72 13.03 -14.26
C SER A 363 28.81 11.77 -13.40
N TYR A 364 28.85 11.88 -12.07
CA TYR A 364 28.82 10.71 -11.18
C TYR A 364 27.44 10.04 -11.15
N GLN A 365 26.35 10.81 -11.06
CA GLN A 365 24.98 10.28 -11.14
C GLN A 365 24.74 9.53 -12.44
N THR A 366 25.16 10.12 -13.57
CA THR A 366 25.02 9.48 -14.89
C THR A 366 25.77 8.15 -14.92
N ARG A 367 27.05 8.12 -14.52
CA ARG A 367 27.83 6.88 -14.53
C ARG A 367 27.31 5.83 -13.56
N ALA A 368 26.79 6.23 -12.40
CA ALA A 368 26.14 5.31 -11.47
C ALA A 368 24.90 4.68 -12.12
N MET A 369 23.98 5.49 -12.63
CA MET A 369 22.74 5.04 -13.27
C MET A 369 23.01 4.12 -14.46
N MET A 370 23.90 4.51 -15.38
CA MET A 370 24.22 3.69 -16.55
C MET A 370 24.83 2.33 -16.17
N ASN A 371 25.70 2.29 -15.15
CA ASN A 371 26.27 1.02 -14.70
C ASN A 371 25.26 0.13 -13.97
N ALA A 372 24.25 0.71 -13.32
CA ALA A 372 23.12 -0.06 -12.77
C ALA A 372 22.32 -0.74 -13.90
N GLU A 373 21.99 -0.01 -14.97
CA GLU A 373 21.31 -0.58 -16.13
C GLU A 373 22.16 -1.63 -16.85
N LYS A 374 23.47 -1.41 -16.97
CA LYS A 374 24.38 -2.43 -17.53
C LYS A 374 24.37 -3.71 -16.70
N ALA A 375 24.30 -3.61 -15.38
CA ALA A 375 24.21 -4.79 -14.52
C ALA A 375 22.93 -5.58 -14.78
N ALA A 376 21.78 -4.90 -14.86
CA ALA A 376 20.49 -5.53 -15.18
C ALA A 376 20.50 -6.21 -16.56
N LEU A 377 21.07 -5.55 -17.57
CA LEU A 377 21.20 -6.12 -18.92
C LEU A 377 22.16 -7.33 -18.97
N TRP A 378 23.30 -7.27 -18.28
CA TRP A 378 24.22 -8.41 -18.22
C TRP A 378 23.63 -9.60 -17.47
N GLN A 379 22.82 -9.34 -16.44
CA GLN A 379 22.07 -10.37 -15.73
C GLN A 379 21.11 -11.10 -16.68
N ALA A 380 20.38 -10.37 -17.53
CA ALA A 380 19.47 -10.96 -18.51
C ALA A 380 20.18 -11.85 -19.55
N LEU A 381 21.45 -11.59 -19.85
CA LEU A 381 22.28 -12.45 -20.72
C LEU A 381 23.01 -13.59 -19.96
N GLY A 382 22.75 -13.77 -18.66
CA GLY A 382 23.43 -14.76 -17.82
C GLY A 382 24.92 -14.49 -17.61
N LYS A 383 25.39 -13.25 -17.83
CA LYS A 383 26.81 -12.86 -17.74
C LYS A 383 27.17 -12.33 -16.36
N SER A 384 27.25 -13.23 -15.39
CA SER A 384 27.44 -12.89 -13.97
C SER A 384 28.74 -12.12 -13.66
N ALA A 385 29.82 -12.36 -14.41
CA ALA A 385 31.10 -11.66 -14.18
C ALA A 385 31.03 -10.19 -14.63
N GLU A 386 30.46 -9.95 -15.80
CA GLU A 386 30.25 -8.62 -16.39
C GLU A 386 29.22 -7.82 -15.59
N MET A 387 28.16 -8.48 -15.13
CA MET A 387 27.17 -7.89 -14.21
C MET A 387 27.83 -7.39 -12.92
N LYS A 388 28.62 -8.23 -12.24
CA LYS A 388 29.36 -7.83 -11.01
C LYS A 388 30.32 -6.68 -11.27
N LYS A 389 30.99 -6.67 -12.44
CA LYS A 389 31.89 -5.59 -12.83
C LYS A 389 31.13 -4.26 -12.97
N ALA A 390 29.95 -4.29 -13.60
CA ALA A 390 29.09 -3.12 -13.74
C ALA A 390 28.58 -2.64 -12.37
N GLN A 391 28.12 -3.54 -11.48
CA GLN A 391 27.72 -3.18 -10.11
C GLN A 391 28.84 -2.49 -9.34
N LYS A 392 30.07 -3.00 -9.43
CA LYS A 392 31.24 -2.41 -8.77
C LYS A 392 31.53 -0.98 -9.27
N GLU A 393 31.40 -0.75 -10.59
CA GLU A 393 31.55 0.61 -11.13
C GLU A 393 30.39 1.52 -10.69
N MET A 394 29.16 1.03 -10.63
CA MET A 394 28.02 1.78 -10.07
C MET A 394 28.31 2.21 -8.62
N GLU A 395 28.69 1.27 -7.75
CA GLU A 395 28.99 1.52 -6.34
C GLU A 395 30.09 2.57 -6.16
N LYS A 396 31.15 2.49 -6.97
CA LYS A 396 32.23 3.48 -6.98
C LYS A 396 31.69 4.90 -7.17
N TYR A 397 30.82 5.12 -8.16
CA TYR A 397 30.26 6.46 -8.41
C TYR A 397 29.21 6.88 -7.38
N VAL A 398 28.45 5.95 -6.81
CA VAL A 398 27.55 6.22 -5.67
C VAL A 398 28.35 6.69 -4.45
N ASN A 399 29.52 6.11 -4.20
CA ASN A 399 30.39 6.53 -3.10
C ASN A 399 30.98 7.92 -3.34
N LEU A 400 31.43 8.22 -4.56
CA LEU A 400 31.91 9.57 -4.92
C LEU A 400 30.82 10.66 -4.76
N LEU A 401 29.55 10.31 -5.00
CA LEU A 401 28.43 11.22 -4.73
C LEU A 401 28.24 11.52 -3.24
N LYS A 402 28.48 10.52 -2.37
CA LYS A 402 28.45 10.69 -0.91
C LYS A 402 29.63 11.53 -0.42
N GLU A 403 30.79 11.39 -1.04
CA GLU A 403 32.00 12.17 -0.71
C GLU A 403 31.88 13.63 -1.17
N GLY A 404 31.34 13.91 -2.36
CA GLY A 404 31.12 15.27 -2.86
C GLY A 404 30.03 16.05 -2.11
N THR A 405 29.19 15.36 -1.35
CA THR A 405 28.18 15.96 -0.46
C THR A 405 28.66 16.11 0.99
N ALA A 406 29.87 15.60 1.33
CA ALA A 406 30.42 15.53 2.68
C ALA A 406 31.19 16.79 3.14
N ALA A 407 30.87 17.98 2.61
CA ALA A 407 31.20 19.23 3.29
C ALA A 407 30.14 19.55 4.36
N ASN A 408 29.92 18.62 5.31
CA ASN A 408 29.48 18.86 6.70
C ASN A 408 29.21 17.53 7.43
N VAL A 409 30.11 17.20 8.36
CA VAL A 409 29.95 16.35 9.58
C VAL A 409 30.06 14.81 9.39
N PRO A 410 30.73 14.07 10.32
CA PRO A 410 31.58 12.91 9.99
C PRO A 410 30.98 11.50 10.23
N ASN A 411 31.63 10.54 9.53
CA ASN A 411 31.62 9.06 9.58
C ASN A 411 30.99 8.35 10.80
N PRO A 412 30.41 7.17 10.54
CA PRO A 412 31.11 5.95 10.97
C PRO A 412 31.13 4.81 9.94
N THR A 413 32.29 4.16 9.89
CA THR A 413 32.63 2.85 9.33
C THR A 413 31.67 1.72 9.68
N ALA A 414 31.30 0.91 8.68
CA ALA A 414 31.39 -0.56 8.71
C ALA A 414 31.13 -1.11 7.30
N GLN A 415 32.08 -1.91 6.79
CA GLN A 415 31.97 -2.64 5.53
C GLN A 415 31.05 -3.85 5.72
N SER A 416 30.04 -4.02 4.87
CA SER A 416 29.33 -5.29 4.69
C SER A 416 29.61 -5.87 3.30
N GLN A 417 30.16 -7.07 3.29
CA GLN A 417 30.45 -7.86 2.09
C GLN A 417 29.17 -8.59 1.65
N VAL A 418 28.63 -8.25 0.47
CA VAL A 418 27.49 -8.99 -0.10
C VAL A 418 27.97 -10.29 -0.75
N GLN A 419 27.49 -11.43 -0.24
CA GLN A 419 27.71 -12.77 -0.80
C GLN A 419 26.76 -13.04 -1.99
N THR A 420 27.28 -13.71 -3.02
CA THR A 420 26.48 -14.16 -4.18
C THR A 420 25.69 -15.47 -3.93
N PRO A 421 24.54 -15.70 -4.59
CA PRO A 421 23.59 -16.80 -4.31
C PRO A 421 24.01 -18.22 -4.78
N ALA A 422 25.30 -18.56 -4.79
CA ALA A 422 25.79 -19.79 -5.43
C ALA A 422 26.12 -20.96 -4.47
N SER A 423 25.68 -20.95 -3.20
CA SER A 423 26.21 -21.88 -2.19
C SER A 423 25.20 -22.69 -1.36
N LEU A 424 23.99 -22.97 -1.85
CA LEU A 424 23.21 -24.06 -1.23
C LEU A 424 23.80 -25.41 -1.68
N GLY A 425 24.66 -25.98 -0.84
CA GLY A 425 25.23 -27.32 -1.06
C GLY A 425 24.23 -28.46 -0.92
N LYS A 426 23.04 -28.20 -0.38
CA LYS A 426 21.92 -29.13 -0.17
C LYS A 426 20.60 -28.36 -0.18
N GLU A 427 19.51 -29.01 -0.59
CA GLU A 427 18.14 -28.48 -0.49
C GLU A 427 17.76 -28.23 0.98
N VAL A 428 17.06 -27.12 1.22
CA VAL A 428 16.51 -26.76 2.53
C VAL A 428 15.00 -26.90 2.47
N VAL A 429 14.44 -27.77 3.31
CA VAL A 429 13.00 -28.01 3.38
C VAL A 429 12.42 -27.28 4.59
N LEU A 430 11.45 -26.41 4.35
CA LEU A 430 10.66 -25.75 5.38
C LEU A 430 9.31 -26.44 5.51
N SER A 431 8.90 -26.76 6.73
CA SER A 431 7.49 -27.01 7.02
C SER A 431 6.76 -25.69 7.22
N TYR A 432 5.53 -25.58 6.74
CA TYR A 432 4.67 -24.42 6.98
C TYR A 432 3.39 -24.80 7.75
N GLU A 433 2.84 -23.83 8.45
CA GLU A 433 1.52 -23.90 9.08
C GLU A 433 0.47 -23.33 8.13
N PHE A 434 -0.63 -24.04 7.95
CA PHE A 434 -1.76 -23.54 7.17
C PHE A 434 -2.62 -22.65 8.06
N ARG A 435 -2.68 -21.35 7.75
CA ARG A 435 -3.48 -20.37 8.50
C ARG A 435 -4.35 -19.59 7.52
N GLN A 436 -5.67 -19.70 7.66
CA GLN A 436 -6.63 -18.93 6.85
C GLN A 436 -6.39 -19.02 5.32
N GLY A 437 -6.06 -20.21 4.81
CA GLY A 437 -5.87 -20.40 3.37
C GLY A 437 -4.45 -20.14 2.86
N THR A 438 -3.50 -19.76 3.73
CA THR A 438 -2.13 -19.36 3.31
C THR A 438 -1.03 -20.11 4.07
N PRO A 439 0.19 -20.20 3.51
CA PRO A 439 1.33 -20.83 4.15
C PRO A 439 2.08 -19.86 5.06
N VAL A 440 2.18 -20.20 6.35
CA VAL A 440 2.96 -19.44 7.33
C VAL A 440 4.20 -20.24 7.74
N VAL A 441 5.38 -19.67 7.53
CA VAL A 441 6.67 -20.29 7.84
C VAL A 441 7.30 -19.70 9.11
N LYS A 442 8.11 -20.51 9.79
CA LYS A 442 8.94 -20.04 10.91
C LYS A 442 10.20 -19.38 10.38
N VAL A 443 10.51 -18.23 10.96
CA VAL A 443 11.70 -17.43 10.64
C VAL A 443 12.46 -17.18 11.93
N VAL A 444 13.78 -17.35 11.91
CA VAL A 444 14.64 -17.01 13.06
C VAL A 444 15.43 -15.75 12.74
N ILE A 445 15.32 -14.73 13.58
CA ILE A 445 16.10 -13.48 13.50
C ILE A 445 16.75 -13.27 14.87
N ASN A 446 18.07 -13.07 14.89
CA ASN A 446 18.89 -12.99 16.11
C ASN A 446 18.63 -14.12 17.15
N GLY A 447 18.28 -15.32 16.68
CA GLY A 447 18.00 -16.47 17.55
C GLY A 447 16.57 -16.54 18.12
N HIS A 448 15.70 -15.57 17.84
CA HIS A 448 14.28 -15.62 18.20
C HIS A 448 13.41 -16.07 17.02
N THR A 449 12.36 -16.84 17.32
CA THR A 449 11.44 -17.37 16.30
C THR A 449 10.23 -16.46 16.10
N TYR A 450 9.95 -16.16 14.85
CA TYR A 450 8.84 -15.37 14.35
C TYR A 450 8.06 -16.16 13.29
N TYR A 451 6.85 -15.72 12.99
CA TYR A 451 5.99 -16.34 11.98
C TYR A 451 5.79 -15.41 10.81
N PHE A 452 6.07 -15.85 9.60
CA PHE A 452 5.95 -15.03 8.40
C PHE A 452 5.01 -15.70 7.41
N LEU A 453 4.12 -14.92 6.81
CA LEU A 453 3.41 -15.36 5.61
C LEU A 453 4.44 -15.56 4.49
N PHE A 454 4.43 -16.71 3.84
CA PHE A 454 5.21 -16.93 2.63
C PHE A 454 4.39 -16.43 1.43
N ASP A 455 4.81 -15.30 0.84
CA ASP A 455 4.03 -14.57 -0.16
C ASP A 455 4.86 -14.33 -1.42
N THR A 456 4.63 -15.16 -2.43
CA THR A 456 5.26 -15.02 -3.75
C THR A 456 4.90 -13.72 -4.46
N CYS A 457 3.76 -13.10 -4.13
CA CYS A 457 3.32 -11.82 -4.70
C CYS A 457 3.60 -10.62 -3.79
N ALA A 458 4.32 -10.80 -2.67
CA ALA A 458 4.93 -9.69 -1.95
C ALA A 458 6.20 -9.25 -2.67
N GLY A 459 6.16 -8.09 -3.35
CA GLY A 459 7.32 -7.53 -4.08
C GLY A 459 8.55 -7.25 -3.20
N ILE A 460 8.38 -7.15 -1.89
CA ILE A 460 9.46 -7.10 -0.91
C ILE A 460 9.03 -7.82 0.38
N THR A 461 10.01 -8.40 1.08
CA THR A 461 9.84 -8.91 2.44
C THR A 461 9.36 -7.78 3.35
N CYS A 462 8.38 -8.06 4.21
CA CYS A 462 7.89 -7.11 5.20
C CYS A 462 8.13 -7.63 6.61
N VAL A 463 8.33 -6.72 7.55
CA VAL A 463 8.44 -7.02 8.99
C VAL A 463 7.55 -6.08 9.79
N SER A 464 6.99 -6.57 10.88
CA SER A 464 6.25 -5.73 11.82
C SER A 464 7.19 -4.75 12.53
N ASP A 465 6.68 -3.57 12.85
CA ASP A 465 7.32 -2.62 13.75
C ASP A 465 7.69 -3.28 15.09
N LYS A 466 6.80 -4.11 15.66
CA LYS A 466 7.08 -4.95 16.84
C LYS A 466 8.36 -5.77 16.69
N LEU A 467 8.53 -6.47 15.57
CA LEU A 467 9.74 -7.28 15.31
C LEU A 467 10.97 -6.39 15.17
N VAL A 468 10.89 -5.31 14.37
CA VAL A 468 11.97 -4.33 14.20
C VAL A 468 12.45 -3.81 15.55
N ASN A 469 11.53 -3.54 16.47
CA ASN A 469 11.83 -3.03 17.80
C ASN A 469 12.38 -4.09 18.74
N THR A 470 11.82 -5.29 18.71
CA THR A 470 12.27 -6.42 19.54
C THR A 470 13.71 -6.78 19.20
N GLU A 471 14.01 -6.83 17.90
CA GLU A 471 15.33 -7.20 17.37
C GLU A 471 16.28 -6.03 17.19
N LYS A 472 15.82 -4.80 17.46
CA LYS A 472 16.59 -3.56 17.29
C LYS A 472 17.21 -3.44 15.90
N LEU A 473 16.44 -3.80 14.88
CA LEU A 473 16.88 -3.70 13.50
C LEU A 473 17.11 -2.23 13.12
N VAL A 474 18.13 -1.97 12.31
CA VAL A 474 18.37 -0.64 11.75
C VAL A 474 17.28 -0.35 10.72
N TYR A 475 16.69 0.84 10.70
CA TYR A 475 15.71 1.21 9.68
C TYR A 475 15.84 2.67 9.26
N ARG A 476 15.30 2.99 8.09
CA ARG A 476 15.28 4.33 7.49
C ARG A 476 13.93 4.63 6.85
N GLN A 477 13.46 5.87 6.98
CA GLN A 477 12.30 6.34 6.23
C GLN A 477 12.72 6.64 4.79
N THR A 478 11.94 6.16 3.84
CA THR A 478 12.16 6.42 2.41
C THR A 478 11.23 7.55 1.97
N GLY A 479 11.68 8.42 1.08
CA GLY A 479 10.82 9.46 0.49
C GLY A 479 9.74 8.90 -0.48
N GLN A 480 9.57 7.58 -0.53
CA GLN A 480 8.79 6.84 -1.52
C GLN A 480 7.55 6.25 -0.86
N SER A 481 6.46 6.13 -1.64
CA SER A 481 5.27 5.36 -1.27
C SER A 481 5.30 4.00 -1.98
N MET A 482 4.77 2.95 -1.36
CA MET A 482 4.58 1.65 -1.99
C MET A 482 3.10 1.28 -2.02
N GLN A 483 2.70 0.60 -3.09
CA GLN A 483 1.35 0.07 -3.24
C GLN A 483 1.02 -0.88 -2.08
N GLY A 484 -0.12 -0.63 -1.42
CA GLY A 484 -0.55 -1.38 -0.25
C GLY A 484 -0.01 -0.88 1.09
N MET A 485 0.77 0.21 1.14
CA MET A 485 1.24 0.84 2.38
C MET A 485 0.81 2.30 2.48
N ASP A 486 0.38 2.71 3.68
CA ASP A 486 0.00 4.09 3.96
C ASP A 486 1.23 4.96 4.23
N GLY A 487 1.46 5.95 3.36
CA GLY A 487 2.50 6.96 3.56
C GLY A 487 3.88 6.58 3.04
N GLN A 488 4.91 7.22 3.61
CA GLN A 488 6.30 6.97 3.25
C GLN A 488 6.76 5.64 3.83
N VAL A 489 7.33 4.79 2.99
CA VAL A 489 7.75 3.45 3.40
C VAL A 489 8.96 3.54 4.30
N VAL A 490 8.91 2.86 5.44
CA VAL A 490 10.06 2.65 6.30
C VAL A 490 10.71 1.33 5.92
N MET A 491 12.03 1.32 5.73
CA MET A 491 12.80 0.14 5.36
C MET A 491 13.73 -0.26 6.51
N ALA A 492 13.58 -1.47 7.02
CA ALA A 492 14.49 -2.10 7.97
C ALA A 492 15.56 -2.92 7.26
N GLU A 493 16.73 -3.00 7.86
CA GLU A 493 17.82 -3.88 7.50
C GLU A 493 17.76 -5.12 8.41
N ILE A 494 17.69 -6.29 7.79
CA ILE A 494 17.75 -7.60 8.43
C ILE A 494 19.17 -8.13 8.18
N PRO A 495 20.08 -8.06 9.17
CA PRO A 495 21.47 -8.50 8.98
C PRO A 495 21.55 -10.00 8.69
N GLU A 496 20.72 -10.79 9.38
CA GLU A 496 20.62 -12.23 9.21
C GLU A 496 19.20 -12.69 9.54
N LEU A 497 18.67 -13.56 8.68
CA LEU A 497 17.40 -14.24 8.82
C LEU A 497 17.61 -15.71 8.46
N SER A 498 17.06 -16.62 9.27
CA SER A 498 17.09 -18.05 8.98
C SER A 498 15.69 -18.58 8.67
N LEU A 499 15.59 -19.26 7.54
CA LEU A 499 14.45 -20.06 7.11
C LEU A 499 14.87 -21.53 7.25
N GLY A 500 14.56 -22.16 8.39
CA GLY A 500 15.10 -23.48 8.69
C GLY A 500 16.65 -23.46 8.71
N GLU A 501 17.29 -24.29 7.88
CA GLU A 501 18.75 -24.30 7.70
C GLU A 501 19.26 -23.25 6.70
N LEU A 502 18.36 -22.56 5.98
CA LEU A 502 18.71 -21.54 5.02
C LEU A 502 18.99 -20.22 5.75
N MET A 503 20.24 -19.77 5.71
CA MET A 503 20.63 -18.46 6.23
C MET A 503 20.70 -17.43 5.10
N VAL A 504 19.97 -16.33 5.25
CA VAL A 504 19.94 -15.20 4.32
C VAL A 504 20.46 -13.97 5.06
N LYS A 505 21.33 -13.20 4.41
CA LYS A 505 22.02 -12.06 5.01
C LYS A 505 21.73 -10.76 4.29
N ASP A 506 21.87 -9.67 5.03
CA ASP A 506 21.86 -8.29 4.52
C ASP A 506 20.62 -7.97 3.65
N LYS A 507 19.43 -8.38 4.09
CA LYS A 507 18.18 -8.14 3.37
C LYS A 507 17.51 -6.87 3.87
N GLN A 508 16.81 -6.18 2.97
CA GLN A 508 15.91 -5.09 3.33
C GLN A 508 14.49 -5.60 3.48
N ALA A 509 13.74 -5.06 4.42
CA ALA A 509 12.33 -5.34 4.60
C ALA A 509 11.53 -4.06 4.82
N ALA A 510 10.35 -3.97 4.20
CA ALA A 510 9.44 -2.87 4.48
C ALA A 510 8.82 -3.06 5.87
N VAL A 511 8.77 -1.98 6.65
CA VAL A 511 8.22 -2.00 8.01
C VAL A 511 6.73 -1.70 7.94
N MET A 512 5.96 -2.57 8.58
CA MET A 512 4.52 -2.53 8.64
C MET A 512 4.05 -2.49 10.08
N SER A 513 2.87 -1.95 10.34
CA SER A 513 2.33 -1.99 11.70
C SER A 513 2.02 -3.44 12.12
N GLU A 514 2.35 -3.82 13.35
CA GLU A 514 1.89 -5.07 13.96
C GLU A 514 0.35 -5.17 14.02
N HIS A 515 -0.34 -4.03 13.93
CA HIS A 515 -1.79 -3.94 13.85
C HIS A 515 -2.33 -3.98 12.42
N ASN A 516 -1.49 -4.24 11.42
CA ASN A 516 -1.97 -4.46 10.06
C ASN A 516 -3.01 -5.60 10.08
N PRO A 517 -4.20 -5.43 9.45
CA PRO A 517 -5.27 -6.41 9.51
C PRO A 517 -4.84 -7.82 9.08
N ILE A 518 -3.94 -7.94 8.10
CA ILE A 518 -3.43 -9.24 7.64
C ILE A 518 -2.51 -9.86 8.70
N PHE A 519 -1.64 -9.07 9.32
CA PHE A 519 -0.70 -9.57 10.33
C PHE A 519 -1.44 -10.08 11.56
N VAL A 520 -2.44 -9.33 12.02
CA VAL A 520 -3.32 -9.74 13.11
C VAL A 520 -4.12 -10.97 12.74
N HIS A 521 -4.75 -10.98 11.55
CA HIS A 521 -5.61 -12.08 11.10
C HIS A 521 -4.86 -13.41 10.94
N LEU A 522 -3.60 -13.38 10.47
CA LEU A 522 -2.78 -14.58 10.30
C LEU A 522 -1.91 -14.91 11.53
N GLY A 523 -1.82 -13.99 12.48
CA GLY A 523 -0.91 -14.09 13.63
C GLY A 523 0.56 -14.15 13.19
N VAL A 524 0.95 -13.28 12.26
CA VAL A 524 2.31 -13.23 11.69
C VAL A 524 3.02 -11.92 12.05
N ASP A 525 4.34 -11.98 12.10
CA ASP A 525 5.24 -10.87 12.40
C ASP A 525 5.85 -10.25 11.13
N GLY A 526 5.54 -10.79 9.94
CA GLY A 526 6.05 -10.32 8.66
C GLY A 526 5.59 -11.16 7.45
N THR A 527 6.11 -10.81 6.27
CA THR A 527 5.93 -11.56 5.01
C THR A 527 7.29 -11.83 4.39
N ILE A 528 7.53 -13.05 3.89
CA ILE A 528 8.69 -13.36 3.05
C ILE A 528 8.30 -13.08 1.60
N GLY A 529 9.02 -12.17 0.96
CA GLY A 529 8.72 -11.69 -0.39
C GLY A 529 9.83 -11.93 -1.41
N ALA A 530 9.62 -11.39 -2.61
CA ALA A 530 10.42 -11.60 -3.82
C ALA A 530 11.92 -11.37 -3.63
N ASN A 531 12.34 -10.41 -2.81
CA ASN A 531 13.75 -10.10 -2.56
C ASN A 531 14.51 -11.20 -1.79
N ILE A 532 13.82 -12.22 -1.27
CA ILE A 532 14.39 -13.45 -0.73
C ILE A 532 14.05 -14.63 -1.64
N ILE A 533 12.80 -14.75 -2.06
CA ILE A 533 12.29 -15.90 -2.83
C ILE A 533 13.03 -16.06 -4.16
N ASN A 534 13.26 -14.96 -4.89
CA ASN A 534 13.73 -15.00 -6.27
C ASN A 534 15.20 -15.44 -6.43
N ASP A 535 15.94 -15.57 -5.33
CA ASP A 535 17.33 -16.03 -5.35
C ASP A 535 17.44 -17.55 -5.51
N TYR A 536 16.33 -18.29 -5.47
CA TYR A 536 16.32 -19.76 -5.36
C TYR A 536 15.35 -20.44 -6.34
N VAL A 537 15.55 -21.75 -6.50
CA VAL A 537 14.48 -22.65 -6.96
C VAL A 537 13.61 -22.98 -5.76
N VAL A 538 12.30 -22.72 -5.88
CA VAL A 538 11.33 -22.91 -4.80
C VAL A 538 10.30 -23.95 -5.20
N THR A 539 10.23 -25.05 -4.45
CA THR A 539 9.22 -26.10 -4.64
C THR A 539 8.18 -26.04 -3.53
N ILE A 540 6.89 -26.00 -3.87
CA ILE A 540 5.76 -25.92 -2.95
C ILE A 540 4.91 -27.18 -3.09
N ASP A 541 4.84 -27.95 -2.00
CA ASP A 541 4.06 -29.19 -1.89
C ASP A 541 3.07 -29.06 -0.73
N SER A 542 1.79 -28.95 -1.08
CA SER A 542 0.69 -28.78 -0.14
C SER A 542 0.39 -30.02 0.68
N ARG A 543 0.56 -31.22 0.12
CA ARG A 543 0.26 -32.49 0.79
C ARG A 543 1.25 -32.78 1.90
N ASN A 544 2.52 -32.50 1.63
CA ASN A 544 3.58 -32.62 2.61
C ASN A 544 3.72 -31.37 3.49
N LYS A 545 2.99 -30.29 3.18
CA LYS A 545 3.06 -28.97 3.84
C LYS A 545 4.48 -28.44 3.89
N THR A 546 5.17 -28.52 2.76
CA THR A 546 6.57 -28.13 2.62
C THR A 546 6.80 -27.07 1.55
N ILE A 547 7.75 -26.19 1.84
CA ILE A 547 8.37 -25.26 0.88
C ILE A 547 9.86 -25.56 0.87
N THR A 548 10.40 -25.97 -0.28
CA THR A 548 11.80 -26.36 -0.43
C THR A 548 12.57 -25.31 -1.21
N PHE A 549 13.71 -24.87 -0.69
CA PHE A 549 14.65 -23.98 -1.35
C PHE A 549 15.84 -24.78 -1.87
N ALA A 550 16.19 -24.59 -3.13
CA ALA A 550 17.33 -25.24 -3.77
C ALA A 550 18.12 -24.23 -4.62
N GLY A 551 19.43 -24.44 -4.75
CA GLY A 551 20.29 -23.64 -5.64
C GLY A 551 20.17 -24.03 -7.12
N ARG A 552 19.55 -25.18 -7.41
CA ARG A 552 19.30 -25.69 -8.76
C ARG A 552 18.06 -26.56 -8.77
N ALA A 553 17.35 -26.60 -9.88
CA ALA A 553 16.22 -27.50 -10.07
C ALA A 553 16.68 -28.96 -10.13
N ASP A 554 15.78 -29.88 -9.76
CA ASP A 554 15.99 -31.31 -9.98
C ASP A 554 16.17 -31.60 -11.48
N ALA A 555 17.23 -32.34 -11.82
CA ALA A 555 17.55 -32.73 -13.17
C ALA A 555 16.52 -33.69 -13.78
N SER A 556 15.68 -34.32 -12.97
CA SER A 556 14.57 -35.16 -13.42
C SER A 556 13.45 -34.34 -14.11
N ILE A 557 13.33 -33.04 -13.80
CA ILE A 557 12.33 -32.16 -14.39
C ILE A 557 12.76 -31.79 -15.81
N THR A 558 12.12 -32.43 -16.78
CA THR A 558 12.42 -32.25 -18.21
C THR A 558 11.46 -31.30 -18.93
N ARG A 559 10.28 -31.02 -18.34
CA ARG A 559 9.26 -30.14 -18.92
C ARG A 559 9.12 -28.86 -18.11
N TRP A 560 9.29 -27.73 -18.78
CA TRP A 560 9.28 -26.40 -18.17
C TRP A 560 8.34 -25.48 -18.93
N ASN A 561 7.61 -24.66 -18.17
CA ASN A 561 6.76 -23.59 -18.65
C ASN A 561 7.43 -22.24 -18.35
N LYS A 562 6.98 -21.18 -19.03
CA LYS A 562 7.56 -19.84 -18.89
C LYS A 562 7.13 -19.17 -17.58
N LEU A 563 8.10 -18.65 -16.83
CA LEU A 563 7.89 -17.75 -15.70
C LEU A 563 8.58 -16.43 -16.01
N GLU A 564 7.82 -15.34 -15.98
CA GLU A 564 8.34 -13.98 -16.04
C GLU A 564 8.24 -13.32 -14.67
N LEU A 565 8.86 -12.15 -14.51
CA LEU A 565 8.69 -11.32 -13.32
C LEU A 565 7.99 -10.03 -13.71
N TRP A 566 6.88 -9.74 -13.04
CA TRP A 566 6.22 -8.44 -13.09
C TRP A 566 6.44 -7.76 -11.73
N ASN A 567 7.13 -6.62 -11.69
CA ASN A 567 7.48 -5.96 -10.41
C ASN A 567 8.08 -6.92 -9.36
N HIS A 568 8.98 -7.80 -9.80
CA HIS A 568 9.63 -8.85 -9.00
C HIS A 568 8.73 -10.03 -8.56
N VAL A 569 7.43 -10.06 -8.86
CA VAL A 569 6.54 -11.17 -8.50
C VAL A 569 6.33 -12.14 -9.68
N PRO A 570 6.09 -13.45 -9.45
CA PRO A 570 6.08 -14.46 -10.50
C PRO A 570 4.83 -14.38 -11.37
N LEU A 571 5.05 -14.17 -12.66
CA LEU A 571 4.03 -14.19 -13.70
C LEU A 571 4.15 -15.48 -14.52
N LEU A 572 3.26 -16.43 -14.26
CA LEU A 572 3.25 -17.73 -14.90
C LEU A 572 2.46 -17.67 -16.21
N SER A 573 3.03 -18.23 -17.28
CA SER A 573 2.28 -18.50 -18.51
C SER A 573 1.44 -19.75 -18.30
N ILE A 574 0.12 -19.60 -18.16
CA ILE A 574 -0.85 -20.69 -18.02
C ILE A 574 -1.76 -20.74 -19.25
N LYS A 575 -2.61 -21.76 -19.36
CA LYS A 575 -3.66 -21.79 -20.40
C LYS A 575 -5.04 -21.95 -19.81
N VAL A 576 -6.03 -21.37 -20.47
CA VAL A 576 -7.45 -21.51 -20.13
C VAL A 576 -8.23 -21.97 -21.35
N GLN A 577 -9.29 -22.74 -21.14
CA GLN A 577 -10.10 -23.30 -22.20
C GLN A 577 -11.47 -22.65 -22.24
N GLY A 578 -11.93 -22.22 -23.42
CA GLY A 578 -13.29 -21.72 -23.64
C GLY A 578 -13.83 -22.12 -25.02
N LYS A 579 -15.07 -22.63 -25.09
CA LYS A 579 -15.71 -23.10 -26.35
C LYS A 579 -14.85 -24.05 -27.21
N GLY A 580 -13.93 -24.80 -26.60
CA GLY A 580 -13.01 -25.72 -27.29
C GLY A 580 -11.73 -25.07 -27.82
N GLU A 581 -11.55 -23.77 -27.61
CA GLU A 581 -10.30 -23.05 -27.85
C GLU A 581 -9.46 -22.99 -26.57
N ILE A 582 -8.13 -22.94 -26.74
CA ILE A 582 -7.17 -22.81 -25.64
C ILE A 582 -6.46 -21.47 -25.80
N HIS A 583 -6.43 -20.68 -24.72
CA HIS A 583 -5.84 -19.35 -24.68
C HIS A 583 -4.69 -19.33 -23.67
N ASP A 584 -3.52 -18.82 -24.07
CA ASP A 584 -2.44 -18.51 -23.15
C ASP A 584 -2.79 -17.25 -22.35
N VAL A 585 -2.67 -17.32 -21.03
CA VAL A 585 -3.00 -16.22 -20.11
C VAL A 585 -1.87 -16.06 -19.09
N PRO A 586 -1.37 -14.84 -18.85
CA PRO A 586 -0.43 -14.59 -17.77
C PRO A 586 -1.17 -14.54 -16.42
N ALA A 587 -0.66 -15.27 -15.43
CA ALA A 587 -1.25 -15.33 -14.10
C ALA A 587 -0.19 -15.17 -13.00
N LEU A 588 -0.47 -14.30 -12.04
CA LEU A 588 0.31 -14.15 -10.82
C LEU A 588 0.04 -15.34 -9.92
N PHE A 589 1.08 -16.06 -9.51
CA PHE A 589 0.94 -17.08 -8.48
C PHE A 589 1.15 -16.44 -7.12
N ASP A 590 0.07 -16.30 -6.37
CA ASP A 590 0.01 -15.57 -5.11
C ASP A 590 -0.27 -16.54 -3.95
N THR A 591 0.80 -16.93 -3.28
CA THR A 591 0.70 -17.77 -2.07
C THR A 591 0.12 -17.01 -0.87
N GLY A 592 0.09 -15.68 -0.91
CA GLY A 592 -0.62 -14.82 0.05
C GLY A 592 -2.14 -14.77 -0.16
N ASN A 593 -2.64 -15.19 -1.32
CA ASN A 593 -4.07 -15.25 -1.59
C ASN A 593 -4.72 -16.54 -1.03
N GLY A 594 -5.31 -16.42 0.16
CA GLY A 594 -6.04 -17.48 0.86
C GLY A 594 -7.53 -17.62 0.51
N THR A 595 -8.05 -16.87 -0.47
CA THR A 595 -9.50 -16.84 -0.78
C THR A 595 -10.04 -18.18 -1.31
N GLY A 596 -9.16 -19.02 -1.86
CA GLY A 596 -9.55 -20.28 -2.48
C GLY A 596 -10.30 -20.09 -3.81
N ALA A 597 -10.22 -18.93 -4.44
CA ALA A 597 -10.73 -18.71 -5.79
C ALA A 597 -9.67 -18.02 -6.65
N ILE A 598 -9.71 -18.30 -7.95
CA ILE A 598 -8.93 -17.55 -8.93
C ILE A 598 -9.49 -16.13 -9.00
N GLY A 599 -8.63 -15.13 -8.81
CA GLY A 599 -9.02 -13.71 -8.91
C GLY A 599 -8.91 -13.22 -10.36
N LEU A 600 -10.00 -12.69 -10.91
CA LEU A 600 -9.99 -12.00 -12.19
C LEU A 600 -10.12 -10.49 -11.97
N PRO A 601 -9.16 -9.66 -12.43
CA PRO A 601 -8.99 -8.30 -11.93
C PRO A 601 -10.02 -7.29 -12.48
N SER A 602 -10.91 -7.69 -13.38
CA SER A 602 -11.92 -6.78 -13.93
C SER A 602 -13.28 -7.44 -14.15
N VAL A 603 -14.33 -6.64 -13.91
CA VAL A 603 -15.73 -7.00 -14.18
C VAL A 603 -15.93 -7.23 -15.68
N GLU A 604 -15.36 -6.35 -16.51
CA GLU A 604 -15.41 -6.48 -17.98
C GLU A 604 -14.73 -7.77 -18.45
N GLY A 605 -13.54 -8.08 -17.94
CA GLY A 605 -12.83 -9.32 -18.26
C GLY A 605 -13.65 -10.55 -17.88
N PHE A 606 -14.39 -10.49 -16.77
CA PHE A 606 -15.28 -11.56 -16.35
C PHE A 606 -16.42 -11.78 -17.36
N GLU A 607 -17.05 -10.70 -17.81
CA GLU A 607 -18.11 -10.75 -18.82
C GLU A 607 -17.57 -11.28 -20.17
N GLN A 608 -16.38 -10.83 -20.59
CA GLN A 608 -15.72 -11.30 -21.80
C GLN A 608 -15.37 -12.80 -21.73
N TRP A 609 -14.80 -13.26 -20.62
CA TRP A 609 -14.46 -14.67 -20.42
C TRP A 609 -15.71 -15.56 -20.35
N THR A 610 -16.80 -15.03 -19.80
CA THR A 610 -18.11 -15.68 -19.83
C THR A 610 -18.61 -15.82 -21.27
N GLN A 611 -18.54 -14.76 -22.08
CA GLN A 611 -18.94 -14.78 -23.49
C GLN A 611 -18.06 -15.71 -24.35
N ALA A 612 -16.76 -15.77 -24.05
CA ALA A 612 -15.82 -16.71 -24.66
C ALA A 612 -16.06 -18.16 -24.20
N GLY A 613 -16.91 -18.37 -23.19
CA GLY A 613 -17.20 -19.69 -22.61
C GLY A 613 -16.02 -20.26 -21.85
N ILE A 614 -15.12 -19.41 -21.35
CA ILE A 614 -14.03 -19.74 -20.42
C ILE A 614 -14.58 -19.85 -18.99
N ILE A 615 -15.66 -19.12 -18.68
CA ILE A 615 -16.35 -19.14 -17.40
C ILE A 615 -17.80 -19.57 -17.62
N GLY A 616 -18.24 -20.56 -16.85
CA GLY A 616 -19.63 -21.00 -16.72
C GLY A 616 -20.19 -20.73 -15.32
N ASP A 617 -21.46 -21.10 -15.12
CA ASP A 617 -22.15 -21.02 -13.82
C ASP A 617 -22.03 -19.66 -13.12
N VAL A 618 -22.18 -18.58 -13.90
CA VAL A 618 -21.95 -17.21 -13.43
C VAL A 618 -23.06 -16.72 -12.52
N GLU A 619 -22.64 -16.14 -11.39
CA GLU A 619 -23.50 -15.48 -10.44
C GLU A 619 -23.02 -14.05 -10.17
N GLU A 620 -23.99 -13.13 -10.12
CA GLU A 620 -23.78 -11.73 -9.80
C GLU A 620 -23.88 -11.45 -8.29
N GLY A 621 -22.99 -10.60 -7.81
CA GLY A 621 -23.00 -10.01 -6.48
C GLY A 621 -22.74 -8.51 -6.49
N VAL A 622 -22.79 -7.92 -5.30
CA VAL A 622 -22.44 -6.52 -5.03
C VAL A 622 -21.67 -6.45 -3.71
N GLY A 623 -20.68 -5.55 -3.62
CA GLY A 623 -19.93 -5.33 -2.39
C GLY A 623 -18.41 -5.37 -2.58
N PHE A 624 -17.71 -5.82 -1.53
CA PHE A 624 -16.26 -5.80 -1.43
C PHE A 624 -15.73 -7.23 -1.37
N ILE A 625 -14.69 -7.54 -2.13
CA ILE A 625 -14.01 -8.84 -2.06
C ILE A 625 -12.55 -8.60 -1.70
N GLY A 626 -12.19 -9.05 -0.50
CA GLY A 626 -10.80 -9.10 -0.03
C GLY A 626 -10.31 -7.86 0.72
N THR A 627 -9.34 -8.13 1.59
CA THR A 627 -8.52 -7.15 2.29
C THR A 627 -7.14 -7.19 1.65
N MET A 628 -6.73 -6.13 0.94
CA MET A 628 -5.34 -5.97 0.55
C MET A 628 -4.53 -5.43 1.74
N VAL A 629 -3.20 -5.48 1.62
CA VAL A 629 -2.25 -4.92 2.60
C VAL A 629 -2.58 -3.44 2.95
N GLY A 630 -3.21 -2.71 2.01
CA GLY A 630 -3.69 -1.33 2.17
C GLY A 630 -5.22 -1.13 2.28
N GLY A 631 -5.99 -2.17 2.62
CA GLY A 631 -7.44 -2.06 2.88
C GLY A 631 -8.36 -2.72 1.86
N MET A 632 -9.68 -2.47 2.00
CA MET A 632 -10.73 -3.09 1.18
C MET A 632 -10.85 -2.43 -0.20
N VAL A 633 -10.90 -3.24 -1.26
CA VAL A 633 -11.15 -2.76 -2.63
C VAL A 633 -12.66 -2.64 -2.87
N LYS A 634 -13.12 -1.44 -3.26
CA LYS A 634 -14.53 -1.16 -3.57
C LYS A 634 -14.84 -1.47 -5.03
N THR A 635 -15.90 -2.24 -5.28
CA THR A 635 -16.42 -2.51 -6.62
C THR A 635 -17.95 -2.49 -6.61
N ASP A 636 -18.56 -1.79 -7.57
CA ASP A 636 -20.02 -1.67 -7.67
C ASP A 636 -20.71 -2.97 -8.12
N LYS A 637 -19.94 -3.91 -8.69
CA LYS A 637 -20.42 -5.17 -9.23
C LYS A 637 -19.37 -6.27 -9.01
N LEU A 638 -19.84 -7.45 -8.62
CA LEU A 638 -19.04 -8.63 -8.40
C LEU A 638 -19.59 -9.80 -9.24
N TYR A 639 -18.71 -10.66 -9.70
CA TYR A 639 -19.05 -11.92 -10.34
C TYR A 639 -18.29 -13.07 -9.70
N ARG A 640 -18.93 -14.22 -9.62
CA ARG A 640 -18.29 -15.51 -9.36
C ARG A 640 -18.80 -16.54 -10.35
N GLY A 641 -18.01 -17.58 -10.60
CA GLY A 641 -18.35 -18.63 -11.54
C GLY A 641 -17.32 -19.75 -11.50
N LEU A 642 -17.37 -20.62 -12.50
CA LEU A 642 -16.51 -21.79 -12.62
C LEU A 642 -15.79 -21.77 -13.97
N MET A 643 -14.46 -21.84 -13.96
CA MET A 643 -13.69 -21.94 -15.19
C MET A 643 -13.94 -23.30 -15.85
N THR A 644 -14.14 -23.31 -17.16
CA THR A 644 -14.40 -24.52 -17.94
C THR A 644 -13.17 -25.38 -18.14
N GLY A 645 -11.98 -24.81 -18.08
CA GLY A 645 -10.72 -25.55 -18.05
C GLY A 645 -9.53 -24.64 -17.73
N LEU A 646 -8.82 -24.94 -16.65
CA LEU A 646 -7.54 -24.33 -16.28
C LEU A 646 -6.42 -25.34 -16.55
N HIS A 647 -5.47 -25.00 -17.41
CA HIS A 647 -4.32 -25.82 -17.70
C HIS A 647 -3.13 -25.36 -16.87
N LEU A 648 -2.55 -26.28 -16.11
CA LEU A 648 -1.29 -26.10 -15.39
C LEU A 648 -0.33 -27.21 -15.82
N GLY A 649 0.75 -26.83 -16.51
CA GLY A 649 1.59 -27.79 -17.21
C GLY A 649 0.77 -28.57 -18.25
N ASP A 650 0.83 -29.90 -18.17
CA ASP A 650 0.09 -30.80 -19.08
C ASP A 650 -1.27 -31.24 -18.51
N ALA A 651 -1.63 -30.83 -17.30
CA ALA A 651 -2.90 -31.17 -16.65
C ALA A 651 -3.99 -30.14 -16.97
N VAL A 652 -5.24 -30.60 -16.96
CA VAL A 652 -6.43 -29.76 -17.17
C VAL A 652 -7.38 -29.94 -15.99
N PHE A 653 -7.81 -28.83 -15.40
CA PHE A 653 -8.71 -28.79 -14.26
C PHE A 653 -10.00 -28.04 -14.63
N GLU A 654 -11.11 -28.76 -14.63
CA GLU A 654 -12.44 -28.19 -14.91
C GLU A 654 -13.11 -27.71 -13.61
N LYS A 655 -14.08 -26.80 -13.77
CA LYS A 655 -14.89 -26.24 -12.68
C LYS A 655 -14.09 -25.48 -11.62
N MET A 656 -12.99 -24.85 -12.02
CA MET A 656 -12.15 -24.09 -11.10
C MET A 656 -12.88 -22.84 -10.60
N PRO A 657 -13.03 -22.62 -9.28
CA PRO A 657 -13.69 -21.41 -8.78
C PRO A 657 -12.96 -20.14 -9.20
N ILE A 658 -13.70 -19.20 -9.80
CA ILE A 658 -13.20 -17.89 -10.22
C ILE A 658 -14.13 -16.78 -9.75
N ILE A 659 -13.55 -15.66 -9.37
CA ILE A 659 -14.26 -14.52 -8.79
C ILE A 659 -13.62 -13.21 -9.25
N THR A 660 -14.41 -12.13 -9.35
CA THR A 660 -13.83 -10.80 -9.58
C THR A 660 -12.96 -10.42 -8.39
N GLY A 661 -11.69 -10.10 -8.63
CA GLY A 661 -10.72 -9.80 -7.58
C GLY A 661 -9.29 -9.77 -8.09
N GLY A 662 -8.41 -9.07 -7.36
CA GLY A 662 -7.03 -8.82 -7.76
C GLY A 662 -6.86 -7.53 -8.55
N VAL A 663 -5.62 -7.20 -8.91
CA VAL A 663 -5.25 -5.99 -9.68
C VAL A 663 -4.32 -6.40 -10.83
N GLY A 664 -4.64 -6.00 -12.06
CA GLY A 664 -3.77 -6.11 -13.24
C GLY A 664 -3.71 -7.48 -13.95
N TYR A 665 -3.55 -8.58 -13.22
CA TYR A 665 -3.41 -9.94 -13.78
C TYR A 665 -4.36 -10.94 -13.11
N LEU A 666 -4.57 -12.09 -13.75
CA LEU A 666 -5.23 -13.24 -13.12
C LEU A 666 -4.43 -13.68 -11.89
N LEU A 667 -5.10 -13.94 -10.78
CA LEU A 667 -4.48 -14.28 -9.51
C LEU A 667 -4.74 -15.76 -9.18
N LEU A 668 -3.71 -16.59 -9.25
CA LEU A 668 -3.77 -17.97 -8.77
C LEU A 668 -3.66 -17.96 -7.24
N CYS A 669 -4.72 -18.39 -6.56
CA CYS A 669 -4.71 -18.53 -5.10
C CYS A 669 -3.82 -19.68 -4.63
N PHE A 670 -3.39 -19.65 -3.37
CA PHE A 670 -2.53 -20.68 -2.78
C PHE A 670 -3.14 -22.08 -2.89
N ARG A 671 -4.46 -22.19 -2.83
CA ARG A 671 -5.20 -23.45 -2.91
C ARG A 671 -5.00 -24.19 -4.25
N THR A 672 -4.52 -23.52 -5.30
CA THR A 672 -4.10 -24.21 -6.53
C THR A 672 -3.00 -25.25 -6.30
N THR A 673 -2.23 -25.13 -5.22
CA THR A 673 -1.26 -26.15 -4.78
C THR A 673 -1.92 -27.45 -4.32
N ASP A 674 -3.23 -27.50 -4.04
CA ASP A 674 -3.97 -28.75 -3.77
C ASP A 674 -4.04 -29.66 -5.01
N LEU A 675 -3.83 -29.08 -6.20
CA LEU A 675 -3.89 -29.78 -7.48
C LEU A 675 -2.56 -30.45 -7.87
N GLY A 676 -1.44 -29.99 -7.32
CA GLY A 676 -0.12 -30.48 -7.68
C GLY A 676 1.03 -29.69 -7.05
N VAL A 677 2.25 -30.13 -7.35
CA VAL A 677 3.48 -29.53 -6.84
C VAL A 677 3.97 -28.45 -7.81
N PHE A 678 4.14 -27.22 -7.32
CA PHE A 678 4.78 -26.15 -8.07
C PHE A 678 6.28 -26.15 -7.82
N THR A 679 7.09 -26.09 -8.87
CA THR A 679 8.53 -25.79 -8.80
C THR A 679 8.81 -24.52 -9.59
N LEU A 680 9.17 -23.45 -8.90
CA LEU A 680 9.47 -22.12 -9.44
C LEU A 680 10.99 -21.94 -9.51
N ASP A 681 11.58 -22.02 -10.69
CA ASP A 681 13.01 -21.81 -10.92
C ASP A 681 13.25 -20.35 -11.32
N TYR A 682 13.18 -19.46 -10.31
CA TYR A 682 13.34 -18.02 -10.49
C TYR A 682 14.65 -17.63 -11.20
N PRO A 683 15.83 -18.21 -10.85
CA PRO A 683 17.09 -17.88 -11.52
C PRO A 683 17.08 -18.15 -13.03
N ASN A 684 16.25 -19.08 -13.50
CA ASN A 684 16.15 -19.47 -14.91
C ASN A 684 14.84 -19.06 -15.58
N GLY A 685 13.97 -18.28 -14.92
CA GLY A 685 12.73 -17.75 -15.53
C GLY A 685 11.79 -18.84 -16.03
N ARG A 686 11.65 -19.93 -15.27
CA ARG A 686 10.82 -21.07 -15.67
C ARG A 686 10.13 -21.71 -14.47
N TYR A 687 9.01 -22.38 -14.72
CA TYR A 687 8.32 -23.15 -13.69
C TYR A 687 7.88 -24.51 -14.20
N HIS A 688 7.66 -25.42 -13.27
CA HIS A 688 7.12 -26.73 -13.51
C HIS A 688 5.95 -26.97 -12.56
N PHE A 689 4.94 -27.69 -13.06
CA PHE A 689 3.79 -28.11 -12.27
C PHE A 689 3.59 -29.61 -12.50
N GLU A 690 3.66 -30.38 -11.42
CA GLU A 690 3.43 -31.82 -11.41
C GLU A 690 2.06 -32.09 -10.76
N PRO A 691 1.03 -32.52 -11.51
CA PRO A 691 -0.29 -32.77 -10.95
C PRO A 691 -0.25 -33.97 -10.01
N TYR A 692 -1.01 -33.93 -8.92
CA TYR A 692 -1.25 -35.15 -8.16
C TYR A 692 -2.17 -36.09 -8.95
N ALA A 693 -1.88 -37.40 -8.91
CA ALA A 693 -2.63 -38.41 -9.66
C ALA A 693 -4.15 -38.44 -9.31
N ASP A 694 -4.49 -38.06 -8.08
CA ASP A 694 -5.84 -37.99 -7.51
C ASP A 694 -6.28 -36.54 -7.22
N ALA A 695 -5.68 -35.56 -7.90
CA ALA A 695 -6.07 -34.15 -7.77
C ALA A 695 -7.56 -33.96 -8.08
N SER A 696 -8.24 -33.19 -7.24
CA SER A 696 -9.65 -32.81 -7.43
C SER A 696 -9.85 -31.34 -7.15
N VAL A 697 -10.66 -30.69 -7.99
CA VAL A 697 -11.04 -29.29 -7.81
C VAL A 697 -12.07 -29.19 -6.69
N TRP A 698 -11.90 -28.19 -5.83
CA TRP A 698 -12.78 -27.95 -4.69
C TRP A 698 -14.04 -27.16 -5.09
N GLU A 699 -15.06 -27.23 -4.23
CA GLU A 699 -16.25 -26.38 -4.38
C GLU A 699 -15.92 -24.92 -4.05
N GLY A 700 -16.32 -24.02 -4.94
CA GLY A 700 -16.20 -22.58 -4.75
C GLY A 700 -17.15 -22.06 -3.67
N ASP A 701 -16.87 -20.85 -3.17
CA ASP A 701 -17.73 -20.18 -2.20
C ASP A 701 -19.09 -19.80 -2.84
N SER A 702 -20.16 -20.40 -2.34
CA SER A 702 -21.55 -20.18 -2.78
C SER A 702 -22.39 -19.38 -1.77
N ARG A 703 -21.78 -18.83 -0.71
CA ARG A 703 -22.51 -18.09 0.33
C ARG A 703 -23.27 -16.89 -0.25
N PRO A 704 -24.57 -16.70 0.06
CA PRO A 704 -25.34 -15.55 -0.39
C PRO A 704 -24.90 -14.23 0.24
N VAL A 705 -24.31 -14.28 1.44
CA VAL A 705 -23.89 -13.10 2.19
C VAL A 705 -22.53 -13.35 2.80
N MET A 706 -21.58 -12.45 2.50
CA MET A 706 -20.29 -12.38 3.17
C MET A 706 -20.30 -11.24 4.17
N THR A 707 -19.77 -11.47 5.36
CA THR A 707 -19.66 -10.49 6.44
C THR A 707 -18.23 -10.41 6.96
N GLY A 708 -17.84 -9.23 7.43
CA GLY A 708 -16.56 -8.99 8.08
C GLY A 708 -16.74 -8.10 9.31
N ALA A 709 -15.83 -8.24 10.28
CA ALA A 709 -15.82 -7.38 11.46
C ALA A 709 -15.17 -6.04 11.15
N GLU A 710 -15.85 -4.96 11.53
CA GLU A 710 -15.38 -3.58 11.39
C GLU A 710 -15.79 -2.80 12.65
N ASN A 711 -14.83 -2.18 13.34
CA ASN A 711 -15.09 -1.36 14.54
C ASN A 711 -15.98 -2.04 15.61
N GLY A 712 -15.78 -3.35 15.83
CA GLY A 712 -16.53 -4.11 16.83
C GLY A 712 -17.96 -4.46 16.44
N VAL A 713 -18.33 -4.29 15.17
CA VAL A 713 -19.63 -4.72 14.61
C VAL A 713 -19.44 -5.61 13.39
N LEU A 714 -20.42 -6.47 13.12
CA LEU A 714 -20.39 -7.38 11.97
C LEU A 714 -21.07 -6.70 10.77
N LYS A 715 -20.31 -6.38 9.73
CA LYS A 715 -20.77 -5.70 8.52
C LYS A 715 -20.96 -6.67 7.37
N ILE A 716 -21.96 -6.44 6.53
CA ILE A 716 -22.12 -7.14 5.25
C ILE A 716 -21.07 -6.61 4.28
N ALA A 717 -20.14 -7.47 3.89
CA ALA A 717 -19.08 -7.18 2.93
C ALA A 717 -19.56 -7.40 1.49
N ALA A 718 -20.25 -8.51 1.21
CA ALA A 718 -20.79 -8.80 -0.12
C ALA A 718 -22.13 -9.53 -0.06
N VAL A 719 -22.94 -9.35 -1.11
CA VAL A 719 -24.25 -9.99 -1.26
C VAL A 719 -24.36 -10.59 -2.66
N TRP A 720 -24.69 -11.87 -2.74
CA TRP A 720 -24.76 -12.68 -3.95
C TRP A 720 -26.18 -13.17 -4.24
N GLY A 721 -26.50 -13.31 -5.52
CA GLY A 721 -27.75 -13.89 -5.94
C GLY A 721 -28.95 -12.93 -5.86
N LYS A 722 -29.97 -13.20 -6.69
CA LYS A 722 -31.09 -12.28 -6.91
C LYS A 722 -31.95 -12.05 -5.66
N GLU A 723 -32.14 -13.07 -4.83
CA GLU A 723 -33.02 -12.97 -3.66
C GLU A 723 -32.38 -12.22 -2.49
N ALA A 724 -31.08 -12.43 -2.23
CA ALA A 724 -30.38 -11.69 -1.18
C ALA A 724 -30.18 -10.21 -1.59
N ARG A 725 -29.78 -9.94 -2.83
CA ARG A 725 -29.59 -8.56 -3.34
C ARG A 725 -30.85 -7.68 -3.33
N LYS A 726 -32.06 -8.27 -3.32
CA LYS A 726 -33.31 -7.51 -3.16
C LYS A 726 -33.57 -7.03 -1.72
N LYS A 727 -32.89 -7.64 -0.74
CA LYS A 727 -33.23 -7.50 0.69
C LYS A 727 -32.07 -7.02 1.54
N LEU A 728 -30.86 -7.06 1.00
CA LEU A 728 -29.62 -6.75 1.69
C LEU A 728 -28.74 -5.94 0.76
N ALA A 729 -27.93 -5.07 1.36
CA ALA A 729 -26.87 -4.36 0.67
C ALA A 729 -25.57 -4.43 1.48
N PRO A 730 -24.41 -4.23 0.84
CA PRO A 730 -23.14 -4.05 1.53
C PRO A 730 -23.20 -2.91 2.55
N GLN A 731 -22.28 -2.90 3.52
CA GLN A 731 -22.17 -1.93 4.62
C GLN A 731 -23.30 -1.96 5.67
N TRP A 732 -24.34 -2.75 5.46
CA TRP A 732 -25.36 -3.01 6.48
C TRP A 732 -24.75 -3.79 7.66
N THR A 733 -25.22 -3.52 8.87
CA THR A 733 -24.71 -4.15 10.09
C THR A 733 -25.61 -5.31 10.50
N VAL A 734 -25.05 -6.49 10.75
CA VAL A 734 -25.77 -7.56 11.44
C VAL A 734 -25.81 -7.24 12.94
N ILE A 735 -27.01 -7.12 13.50
CA ILE A 735 -27.20 -6.69 14.90
C ILE A 735 -27.50 -7.88 15.81
N ALA A 736 -28.35 -8.81 15.37
CA ALA A 736 -28.88 -9.85 16.25
C ALA A 736 -29.27 -11.14 15.51
N LEU A 737 -29.24 -12.25 16.25
CA LEU A 737 -29.75 -13.56 15.86
C LEU A 737 -30.89 -13.94 16.81
N ASP A 738 -32.09 -14.21 16.28
CA ASP A 738 -33.30 -14.48 17.09
C ASP A 738 -33.56 -13.42 18.19
N GLY A 739 -33.30 -12.16 17.87
CA GLY A 739 -33.45 -11.02 18.79
C GLY A 739 -32.36 -10.89 19.86
N LYS A 740 -31.37 -11.79 19.89
CA LYS A 740 -30.19 -11.67 20.76
C LYS A 740 -29.09 -10.89 20.05
N PRO A 741 -28.62 -9.75 20.61
CA PRO A 741 -27.55 -8.97 20.02
C PRO A 741 -26.26 -9.79 19.83
N LEU A 742 -25.53 -9.49 18.76
CA LEU A 742 -24.16 -9.97 18.57
C LEU A 742 -23.23 -9.18 19.52
N GLU A 743 -22.57 -9.89 20.42
CA GLU A 743 -21.56 -9.36 21.33
C GLU A 743 -20.16 -9.82 20.89
N ASN A 744 -19.12 -9.06 21.26
CA ASN A 744 -17.71 -9.41 21.02
C ASN A 744 -17.35 -9.69 19.55
N VAL A 745 -17.85 -8.88 18.61
CA VAL A 745 -17.44 -9.01 17.21
C VAL A 745 -15.98 -8.58 17.07
N THR A 746 -15.13 -9.53 16.70
CA THR A 746 -13.69 -9.38 16.44
C THR A 746 -13.35 -9.81 15.01
N LEU A 747 -12.12 -9.57 14.56
CA LEU A 747 -11.63 -10.06 13.24
C LEU A 747 -11.70 -11.58 13.06
N GLU A 748 -11.84 -12.34 14.16
CA GLU A 748 -12.01 -13.80 14.15
C GLU A 748 -13.48 -14.23 14.09
N THR A 749 -14.41 -13.27 14.14
CA THR A 749 -15.85 -13.58 14.10
C THR A 749 -16.19 -14.27 12.78
N PRO A 750 -16.80 -15.47 12.81
CA PRO A 750 -17.16 -16.20 11.60
C PRO A 750 -18.13 -15.44 10.71
N ASN A 751 -18.23 -15.89 9.47
CA ASN A 751 -19.24 -15.39 8.55
C ASN A 751 -20.66 -15.66 9.09
N ILE A 752 -21.63 -14.85 8.67
CA ILE A 752 -23.02 -14.92 9.16
C ILE A 752 -23.68 -16.29 8.99
N ASP A 753 -23.37 -17.05 7.93
CA ASP A 753 -23.93 -18.39 7.73
C ASP A 753 -23.50 -19.36 8.85
N GLU A 754 -22.23 -19.28 9.26
CA GLU A 754 -21.71 -20.10 10.34
C GLU A 754 -22.28 -19.66 11.69
N LEU A 755 -22.38 -18.35 11.95
CA LEU A 755 -23.02 -17.84 13.16
C LEU A 755 -24.48 -18.31 13.29
N ILE A 756 -25.23 -18.31 12.18
CA ILE A 756 -26.60 -18.84 12.14
C ILE A 756 -26.63 -20.31 12.54
N ARG A 757 -25.72 -21.13 11.97
CA ARG A 757 -25.65 -22.57 12.28
C ARG A 757 -25.26 -22.82 13.74
N GLN A 758 -24.24 -22.12 14.25
CA GLN A 758 -23.77 -22.24 15.62
C GLN A 758 -24.86 -21.90 16.65
N HIS A 759 -25.69 -20.89 16.35
CA HIS A 759 -26.75 -20.44 17.26
C HIS A 759 -28.11 -21.13 17.00
N GLY A 760 -28.23 -21.94 15.95
CA GLY A 760 -29.50 -22.52 15.51
C GLY A 760 -30.56 -21.45 15.18
N ALA A 761 -30.12 -20.29 14.70
CA ALA A 761 -30.97 -19.11 14.53
C ALA A 761 -31.99 -19.31 13.41
N LYS A 762 -33.15 -18.65 13.51
CA LYS A 762 -34.22 -18.66 12.50
C LYS A 762 -34.42 -17.30 11.83
N ILE A 763 -34.09 -16.22 12.53
CA ILE A 763 -34.14 -14.85 12.02
C ILE A 763 -32.83 -14.11 12.30
N VAL A 764 -32.49 -13.20 11.38
CA VAL A 764 -31.37 -12.28 11.48
C VAL A 764 -31.91 -10.87 11.45
N THR A 765 -31.50 -10.03 12.40
CA THR A 765 -31.78 -8.59 12.39
C THR A 765 -30.57 -7.86 11.83
N VAL A 766 -30.78 -7.06 10.79
CA VAL A 766 -29.76 -6.20 10.18
C VAL A 766 -30.18 -4.73 10.27
N ARG A 767 -29.21 -3.82 10.35
CA ARG A 767 -29.41 -2.37 10.26
C ARG A 767 -28.86 -1.86 8.94
N ASP A 768 -29.66 -1.10 8.21
CA ASP A 768 -29.15 -0.38 7.04
C ASP A 768 -28.34 0.85 7.44
N THR A 769 -27.75 1.51 6.45
CA THR A 769 -26.92 2.71 6.62
C THR A 769 -27.70 3.93 7.09
N GLU A 770 -29.03 3.93 6.96
CA GLU A 770 -29.93 4.98 7.45
C GLU A 770 -30.39 4.73 8.90
N GLY A 771 -29.98 3.60 9.49
CA GLY A 771 -30.30 3.22 10.86
C GLY A 771 -31.58 2.40 11.00
N LYS A 772 -32.26 2.05 9.92
CA LYS A 772 -33.49 1.26 9.94
C LYS A 772 -33.17 -0.24 10.05
N GLU A 773 -33.92 -0.91 10.92
CA GLU A 773 -33.75 -2.33 11.20
C GLU A 773 -34.66 -3.19 10.33
N HIS A 774 -34.13 -4.30 9.83
CA HIS A 774 -34.82 -5.28 9.01
C HIS A 774 -34.68 -6.66 9.65
N VAL A 775 -35.80 -7.33 9.90
CA VAL A 775 -35.84 -8.71 10.42
C VAL A 775 -36.09 -9.66 9.27
N LEU A 776 -35.10 -10.51 8.98
CA LEU A 776 -35.06 -11.33 7.78
C LEU A 776 -34.92 -12.82 8.14
N PRO A 777 -35.63 -13.74 7.44
CA PRO A 777 -35.47 -15.18 7.67
C PRO A 777 -34.07 -15.65 7.24
N VAL A 778 -33.49 -16.60 7.98
CA VAL A 778 -32.13 -17.12 7.74
C VAL A 778 -31.90 -17.71 6.35
N ARG A 779 -32.96 -18.15 5.65
CA ARG A 779 -32.89 -18.63 4.26
C ARG A 779 -32.31 -17.61 3.26
N ILE A 780 -32.23 -16.33 3.63
CA ILE A 780 -31.61 -15.28 2.80
C ILE A 780 -30.07 -15.32 2.91
N PHE A 781 -29.55 -15.85 4.01
CA PHE A 781 -28.12 -15.85 4.36
C PHE A 781 -27.45 -17.21 4.16
N LEU A 782 -28.23 -18.26 3.86
CA LEU A 782 -27.78 -19.63 3.71
C LEU A 782 -27.90 -20.07 2.24
N SER A 783 -26.84 -20.69 1.72
CA SER A 783 -26.75 -21.31 0.40
C SER A 783 -27.67 -22.52 0.24
#